data_AF-A0A3P1TCY6-F1
#
_entry.id   AF-A0A3P1TCY6-F1
#
_cell.length_a   1.000
_cell.length_b   1.000
_cell.length_c   1.000
_cell.angle_alpha   90.00
_cell.angle_beta   90.00
_cell.angle_gamma   90.00
#
_symmetry.space_group_name_H-M   'P 1'
#
loop_
_entity.id
_entity.type
_entity.pdbx_description
1 polymer ?
#
loop_
_entity_poly.entity_id
_entity_poly.type
_entity_poly.pdbx_seq_one_letter_code
_entity_poly.pdbx_strand_id
1 'polypeptide(L)'
;MSFRYRNRGLQQALPQHASHKVLILEGRRAVGKSSLVRHLQDQGQYRSYRSLNDPAERARAAAEPMRWLEGLARPAIVDEAQLVPDLTRAAKELVDRLPEEHQLLLTGSASVGRGTMAGSDPLVGRSTRLRLHPFTSFELTASPQRTIPSLIDLLFDAPLETSELRALTQRHLVALVRTGGMPSYCLPAIPLTRSALESRVRSDTLALLGDQLLPGERLDVGIAQAVLDAVLRIPGGQFNATRLGQGLDLDQRTVSRYVQLLERRFLLTQLHNLRAGVARASRVMPKVHATDTSATCEVLSRSGHDVADSPEALGQVLESWVVQQLMGSLGWTEVPSQLFYWRDNKTGDEVDAVLLDGTGRRVGVEVKLASAVAPKDLKGLRALRDNGGLHRGFVVHTGSAMEQLDEDIWALPLSALTDPSAWSSTPQSTTGKEIITVTAPAPDTPSVFLSYVHNDDETFDGLLVSFAEQVAKAYQTETGTSLELIVDRSSINWGERWRNRLTTELARANFLLAMVTPSYIRSKVCREEFLEFRAGEATKGHDGILALLVKDPRWNRPDVAGDPGVAQIRETMSERQWLTLEHPLEELEVGTSQFRRTAQAVAKALAKRVDAFDSAPPPAESTSEASEQDDEDGLLELQERIHDVLMPRFTARASEFDQALRELFQDFTAKFNSLPQGRPPQSSTLTSITHRLEPRRTHLDETNSALSASWRDLEKALDQVVRTATHPAAAEALPSLREELLAVLHHTEHVELETISKRVQALALMSRSLKPLSRSVEAALQTFRSIEKAAELWQRHLR
;
A
#
# COMPACT_ATOMS: atom_id res chain seq x y z
N MET A 1 -17.56 3.60 1.22
CA MET A 1 -16.19 3.35 0.75
C MET A 1 -15.97 4.07 -0.58
N SER A 2 -15.21 5.18 -0.61
CA SER A 2 -14.85 5.89 -1.84
C SER A 2 -13.50 5.37 -2.37
N PHE A 3 -13.44 4.98 -3.64
CA PHE A 3 -12.20 4.59 -4.31
C PHE A 3 -11.32 5.84 -4.51
N ARG A 4 -10.12 5.87 -3.90
CA ARG A 4 -9.18 6.99 -4.04
C ARG A 4 -8.51 6.90 -5.41
N TYR A 5 -8.66 7.93 -6.24
CA TYR A 5 -8.02 8.03 -7.54
C TYR A 5 -6.48 8.08 -7.41
N ARG A 6 -5.77 7.45 -8.34
CA ARG A 6 -4.30 7.43 -8.43
C ARG A 6 -3.90 8.21 -9.69
N ASN A 7 -3.04 9.23 -9.51
CA ASN A 7 -2.61 10.10 -10.60
C ASN A 7 -1.97 9.30 -11.74
N ARG A 8 -2.22 9.76 -12.97
CA ARG A 8 -1.65 9.16 -14.18
C ARG A 8 -0.54 10.04 -14.73
N GLY A 9 0.51 9.44 -15.31
CA GLY A 9 1.50 10.18 -16.08
C GLY A 9 0.84 10.90 -17.25
N LEU A 10 0.00 10.16 -18.00
CA LEU A 10 -0.78 10.69 -19.12
C LEU A 10 -1.64 11.92 -18.77
N GLN A 11 -2.15 12.02 -17.53
CA GLN A 11 -2.95 13.16 -17.10
C GLN A 11 -2.20 14.48 -17.24
N GLN A 12 -0.88 14.48 -16.98
CA GLN A 12 -0.04 15.67 -17.03
C GLN A 12 0.18 16.15 -18.47
N ALA A 13 0.20 15.21 -19.41
CA ALA A 13 0.37 15.46 -20.83
C ALA A 13 -0.93 15.89 -21.53
N LEU A 14 -2.12 15.62 -20.97
CA LEU A 14 -3.39 15.94 -21.65
C LEU A 14 -3.51 17.40 -22.15
N PRO A 15 -3.15 18.44 -21.37
CA PRO A 15 -3.26 19.82 -21.83
C PRO A 15 -2.33 20.14 -23.02
N GLN A 16 -1.14 19.55 -23.04
CA GLN A 16 -0.14 19.79 -24.08
C GLN A 16 -0.42 18.97 -25.34
N HIS A 17 -0.98 17.76 -25.18
CA HIS A 17 -1.20 16.83 -26.29
C HIS A 17 -2.59 16.96 -26.94
N ALA A 18 -3.54 17.67 -26.33
CA ALA A 18 -4.84 17.97 -26.92
C ALA A 18 -4.75 19.01 -28.06
N SER A 19 -3.96 18.71 -29.09
CA SER A 19 -3.73 19.56 -30.26
C SER A 19 -4.92 19.68 -31.22
N HIS A 20 -6.02 18.97 -30.96
CA HIS A 20 -7.23 19.01 -31.77
C HIS A 20 -8.50 19.14 -30.90
N LYS A 21 -9.59 19.57 -31.56
CA LYS A 21 -10.93 19.68 -30.98
C LYS A 21 -11.45 18.38 -30.38
N VAL A 22 -11.00 17.23 -30.89
CA VAL A 22 -11.33 15.90 -30.35
C VAL A 22 -10.10 15.23 -29.75
N LEU A 23 -10.24 14.71 -28.55
CA LEU A 23 -9.29 13.82 -27.91
C LEU A 23 -9.92 12.43 -27.84
N ILE A 24 -9.18 11.41 -28.23
CA ILE A 24 -9.63 10.02 -28.11
C ILE A 24 -8.69 9.31 -27.15
N LEU A 25 -9.23 8.87 -26.01
CA LEU A 25 -8.53 8.11 -24.99
C LEU A 25 -8.91 6.63 -25.06
N GLU A 26 -8.03 5.82 -25.62
CA GLU A 26 -8.27 4.38 -25.80
C GLU A 26 -7.42 3.55 -24.85
N GLY A 27 -7.75 2.28 -24.65
CA GLY A 27 -6.94 1.38 -23.83
C GLY A 27 -7.76 0.21 -23.28
N ARG A 28 -7.10 -0.76 -22.66
CA ARG A 28 -7.76 -1.97 -22.13
C ARG A 28 -8.92 -1.61 -21.20
N ARG A 29 -9.99 -2.41 -21.20
CA ARG A 29 -11.06 -2.26 -20.19
C ARG A 29 -10.45 -2.38 -18.78
N ALA A 30 -11.04 -1.70 -17.80
CA ALA A 30 -10.55 -1.67 -16.41
C ALA A 30 -9.14 -1.09 -16.19
N VAL A 31 -8.48 -0.53 -17.21
CA VAL A 31 -7.16 0.13 -17.07
C VAL A 31 -7.23 1.52 -16.39
N GLY A 32 -8.42 1.96 -15.99
CA GLY A 32 -8.64 3.24 -15.28
C GLY A 32 -9.07 4.42 -16.15
N LYS A 33 -9.50 4.19 -17.40
CA LYS A 33 -10.00 5.27 -18.30
C LYS A 33 -11.15 6.06 -17.68
N SER A 34 -12.24 5.37 -17.29
CA SER A 34 -13.41 6.00 -16.67
C SER A 34 -13.04 6.73 -15.37
N SER A 35 -12.10 6.21 -14.59
CA SER A 35 -11.60 6.88 -13.38
C SER A 35 -10.84 8.16 -13.70
N LEU A 36 -9.97 8.14 -14.73
CA LEU A 36 -9.26 9.33 -15.21
C LEU A 36 -10.22 10.40 -15.70
N VAL A 37 -11.15 10.07 -16.60
CA VAL A 37 -12.04 11.07 -17.19
C VAL A 37 -13.05 11.64 -16.18
N ARG A 38 -13.51 10.84 -15.21
CA ARG A 38 -14.31 11.34 -14.09
C ARG A 38 -13.50 12.27 -13.19
N HIS A 39 -12.25 11.92 -12.90
CA HIS A 39 -11.37 12.82 -12.16
C HIS A 39 -11.19 14.17 -12.88
N LEU A 40 -11.00 14.18 -14.20
CA LEU A 40 -10.92 15.43 -14.99
C LEU A 40 -12.22 16.24 -14.93
N GLN A 41 -13.38 15.57 -14.94
CA GLN A 41 -14.68 16.21 -14.76
C GLN A 41 -14.82 16.82 -13.35
N ASP A 42 -14.46 16.07 -12.30
CA ASP A 42 -14.51 16.52 -10.91
C ASP A 42 -13.57 17.72 -10.66
N GLN A 43 -12.46 17.82 -11.41
CA GLN A 43 -11.56 18.98 -11.44
C GLN A 43 -12.12 20.16 -12.25
N GLY A 44 -13.33 20.06 -12.81
CA GLY A 44 -13.98 21.11 -13.58
C GLY A 44 -13.46 21.31 -15.01
N GLN A 45 -12.61 20.42 -15.52
CA GLN A 45 -12.05 20.54 -16.88
C GLN A 45 -13.08 20.22 -17.97
N TYR A 46 -14.09 19.41 -17.66
CA TYR A 46 -15.17 19.04 -18.57
C TYR A 46 -16.53 19.32 -17.93
N ARG A 47 -17.46 19.87 -18.71
CA ARG A 47 -18.79 20.29 -18.22
C ARG A 47 -19.81 19.17 -18.20
N SER A 48 -19.60 18.11 -18.97
CA SER A 48 -20.49 16.95 -18.97
C SER A 48 -19.77 15.64 -19.21
N TYR A 49 -20.32 14.58 -18.65
CA TYR A 49 -19.93 13.18 -18.86
C TYR A 49 -21.17 12.36 -19.24
N ARG A 50 -21.07 11.59 -20.32
CA ARG A 50 -22.07 10.63 -20.77
C ARG A 50 -21.40 9.30 -21.02
N SER A 51 -21.97 8.22 -20.50
CA SER A 51 -21.45 6.86 -20.70
C SER A 51 -22.37 6.07 -21.61
N LEU A 52 -21.85 5.57 -22.72
CA LEU A 52 -22.60 4.71 -23.64
C LEU A 52 -22.67 3.26 -23.18
N ASN A 53 -22.09 2.95 -22.00
CA ASN A 53 -22.41 1.72 -21.28
C ASN A 53 -23.85 1.73 -20.77
N ASP A 54 -24.46 2.90 -20.52
CA ASP A 54 -25.88 3.01 -20.22
C ASP A 54 -26.69 2.72 -21.49
N PRO A 55 -27.53 1.65 -21.50
CA PRO A 55 -28.33 1.31 -22.67
C PRO A 55 -29.26 2.42 -23.14
N ALA A 56 -29.78 3.26 -22.23
CA ALA A 56 -30.72 4.33 -22.56
C ALA A 56 -30.00 5.55 -23.18
N GLU A 57 -28.81 5.91 -22.68
CA GLU A 57 -27.96 6.90 -23.34
C GLU A 57 -27.49 6.39 -24.70
N ARG A 58 -27.05 5.13 -24.79
CA ARG A 58 -26.61 4.50 -26.04
C ARG A 58 -27.71 4.48 -27.10
N ALA A 59 -28.94 4.12 -26.74
CA ALA A 59 -30.07 4.11 -27.67
C ALA A 59 -30.38 5.51 -28.21
N ARG A 60 -30.35 6.54 -27.36
CA ARG A 60 -30.53 7.94 -27.78
C ARG A 60 -29.42 8.41 -28.71
N ALA A 61 -28.17 8.14 -28.35
CA ALA A 61 -27.00 8.48 -29.16
C ALA A 61 -27.00 7.75 -30.51
N ALA A 62 -27.48 6.50 -30.57
CA ALA A 62 -27.55 5.72 -31.81
C ALA A 62 -28.70 6.16 -32.73
N ALA A 63 -29.83 6.63 -32.18
CA ALA A 63 -30.97 7.06 -32.98
C ALA A 63 -30.72 8.38 -33.73
N GLU A 64 -30.16 9.39 -33.04
CA GLU A 64 -29.85 10.70 -33.63
C GLU A 64 -28.46 11.20 -33.16
N PRO A 65 -27.33 10.63 -33.64
CA PRO A 65 -25.99 10.91 -33.11
C PRO A 65 -25.60 12.39 -33.11
N MET A 66 -25.93 13.11 -34.19
CA MET A 66 -25.62 14.52 -34.35
C MET A 66 -26.36 15.39 -33.34
N ARG A 67 -27.68 15.22 -33.24
CA ARG A 67 -28.53 15.97 -32.31
C ARG A 67 -28.17 15.66 -30.85
N TRP A 68 -27.83 14.41 -30.56
CA TRP A 68 -27.40 14.00 -29.22
C TRP A 68 -26.08 14.69 -28.83
N LEU A 69 -25.10 14.75 -29.74
CA LEU A 69 -23.83 15.46 -29.51
C LEU A 69 -24.02 16.98 -29.35
N GLU A 70 -24.90 17.60 -30.15
CA GLU A 70 -25.22 19.04 -30.05
C GLU A 70 -25.82 19.41 -28.69
N GLY A 71 -26.54 18.48 -28.05
CA GLY A 71 -27.14 18.68 -26.73
C GLY A 71 -26.18 18.58 -25.55
N LEU A 72 -24.91 18.23 -25.75
CA LEU A 72 -23.94 18.08 -24.67
C LEU A 72 -23.37 19.43 -24.21
N ALA A 73 -23.22 19.61 -22.90
CA ALA A 73 -22.49 20.75 -22.35
C ALA A 73 -20.98 20.55 -22.58
N ARG A 74 -20.38 21.39 -23.43
CA ARG A 74 -18.97 21.29 -23.84
C ARG A 74 -18.03 22.14 -22.96
N PRO A 75 -16.76 21.74 -22.74
CA PRO A 75 -16.14 20.49 -23.22
C PRO A 75 -16.80 19.25 -22.62
N ALA A 76 -17.04 18.23 -23.44
CA ALA A 76 -17.85 17.06 -23.07
C ALA A 76 -17.07 15.76 -23.17
N ILE A 77 -17.38 14.82 -22.27
CA ILE A 77 -16.81 13.48 -22.24
C ILE A 77 -17.87 12.47 -22.69
N VAL A 78 -17.52 11.64 -23.67
CA VAL A 78 -18.31 10.49 -24.10
C VAL A 78 -17.52 9.20 -23.84
N ASP A 79 -17.95 8.45 -22.83
CA ASP A 79 -17.30 7.21 -22.39
C ASP A 79 -17.83 6.01 -23.21
N GLU A 80 -16.92 5.16 -23.67
CA GLU A 80 -17.16 4.00 -24.55
C GLU A 80 -17.81 4.36 -25.91
N ALA A 81 -17.28 5.40 -26.55
CA ALA A 81 -17.73 5.93 -27.84
C ALA A 81 -17.76 4.90 -28.97
N GLN A 82 -16.95 3.83 -28.91
CA GLN A 82 -16.94 2.76 -29.92
C GLN A 82 -18.25 1.95 -29.97
N LEU A 83 -19.10 2.03 -28.96
CA LEU A 83 -20.40 1.35 -28.94
C LEU A 83 -21.41 1.97 -29.92
N VAL A 84 -21.16 3.19 -30.42
CA VAL A 84 -21.98 3.88 -31.42
C VAL A 84 -21.06 4.33 -32.57
N PRO A 85 -20.87 3.50 -33.62
CA PRO A 85 -19.88 3.78 -34.67
C PRO A 85 -20.10 5.11 -35.41
N ASP A 86 -21.36 5.46 -35.68
CA ASP A 86 -21.74 6.69 -36.39
C ASP A 86 -21.47 7.97 -35.58
N LEU A 87 -21.21 7.84 -34.28
CA LEU A 87 -20.88 8.97 -33.41
C LEU A 87 -19.60 9.69 -33.88
N THR A 88 -18.64 8.96 -34.46
CA THR A 88 -17.39 9.56 -34.94
C THR A 88 -17.58 10.44 -36.17
N ARG A 89 -18.55 10.10 -37.04
CA ARG A 89 -18.93 10.95 -38.19
C ARG A 89 -19.66 12.20 -37.70
N ALA A 90 -20.60 12.04 -36.77
CA ALA A 90 -21.31 13.17 -36.18
C ALA A 90 -20.37 14.10 -35.39
N ALA A 91 -19.39 13.55 -34.66
CA ALA A 91 -18.39 14.33 -33.95
C ALA A 91 -17.55 15.17 -34.92
N LYS A 92 -17.15 14.61 -36.07
CA LYS A 92 -16.44 15.33 -37.13
C LYS A 92 -17.26 16.54 -37.62
N GLU A 93 -18.52 16.34 -37.97
CA GLU A 93 -19.41 17.40 -38.45
C GLU A 93 -19.71 18.47 -37.39
N LEU A 94 -19.75 18.06 -36.12
CA LEU A 94 -19.90 18.98 -34.99
C LEU A 94 -18.67 19.88 -34.85
N VAL A 95 -17.48 19.30 -34.72
CA VAL A 95 -16.26 20.07 -34.39
C VAL A 95 -15.80 20.97 -35.52
N ASP A 96 -16.15 20.67 -36.77
CA ASP A 96 -15.89 21.56 -37.92
C ASP A 96 -16.60 22.91 -37.81
N ARG A 97 -17.65 23.01 -36.99
CA ARG A 97 -18.45 24.23 -36.76
C ARG A 97 -18.15 24.91 -35.42
N LEU A 98 -17.24 24.36 -34.61
CA LEU A 98 -16.89 24.87 -33.28
C LEU A 98 -15.57 25.64 -33.30
N PRO A 99 -15.31 26.48 -32.29
CA PRO A 99 -14.04 27.18 -32.20
C PRO A 99 -12.89 26.20 -31.90
N GLU A 100 -11.66 26.64 -32.14
CA GLU A 100 -10.45 25.81 -32.21
C GLU A 100 -10.01 25.17 -30.88
N GLU A 101 -10.63 25.50 -29.76
CA GLU A 101 -10.34 24.86 -28.48
C GLU A 101 -10.85 23.41 -28.39
N HIS A 102 -10.33 22.68 -27.41
CA HIS A 102 -10.70 21.31 -27.13
C HIS A 102 -12.20 21.19 -26.75
N GLN A 103 -12.97 20.40 -27.52
CA GLN A 103 -14.43 20.30 -27.38
C GLN A 103 -14.91 18.95 -26.84
N LEU A 104 -14.26 17.86 -27.22
CA LEU A 104 -14.75 16.50 -26.99
C LEU A 104 -13.64 15.54 -26.57
N LEU A 105 -13.86 14.80 -25.48
CA LEU A 105 -13.07 13.63 -25.10
C LEU A 105 -13.90 12.37 -25.31
N LEU A 106 -13.49 11.53 -26.26
CA LEU A 106 -14.08 10.22 -26.52
C LEU A 106 -13.22 9.13 -25.87
N THR A 107 -13.80 8.23 -25.10
CA THR A 107 -13.05 7.05 -24.60
C THR A 107 -13.42 5.79 -25.36
N GLY A 108 -12.54 4.78 -25.33
CA GLY A 108 -12.95 3.44 -25.74
C GLY A 108 -12.08 2.30 -25.23
N SER A 109 -12.75 1.21 -24.82
CA SER A 109 -12.10 -0.07 -24.49
C SER A 109 -11.76 -0.93 -25.72
N ALA A 110 -12.21 -0.52 -26.89
CA ALA A 110 -11.71 -0.95 -28.19
C ALA A 110 -11.49 0.28 -29.09
N SER A 111 -10.88 0.08 -30.26
CA SER A 111 -10.57 1.16 -31.20
C SER A 111 -11.81 1.97 -31.60
N VAL A 112 -11.84 3.28 -31.30
CA VAL A 112 -12.92 4.21 -31.60
C VAL A 112 -12.78 4.72 -33.04
N GLY A 113 -13.82 4.57 -33.87
CA GLY A 113 -13.86 5.09 -35.25
C GLY A 113 -13.11 4.26 -36.29
N ARG A 114 -12.43 3.16 -35.88
CA ARG A 114 -11.70 2.24 -36.76
C ARG A 114 -12.44 0.90 -36.90
N GLY A 115 -13.75 0.97 -37.14
CA GLY A 115 -14.70 -0.13 -36.95
C GLY A 115 -14.63 -1.26 -37.98
N THR A 116 -14.06 -1.06 -39.16
CA THR A 116 -13.94 -2.10 -40.18
C THR A 116 -12.53 -2.09 -40.79
N MET A 117 -11.99 -3.26 -41.13
CA MET A 117 -10.71 -3.39 -41.87
C MET A 117 -10.70 -2.67 -43.24
N ALA A 118 -11.80 -2.00 -43.62
CA ALA A 118 -11.98 -1.29 -44.89
C ALA A 118 -12.45 0.18 -44.73
N GLY A 119 -12.60 0.71 -43.51
CA GLY A 119 -13.16 2.06 -43.28
C GLY A 119 -12.10 3.12 -42.99
N SER A 120 -12.18 4.27 -43.66
CA SER A 120 -11.42 5.48 -43.32
C SER A 120 -11.86 6.02 -41.95
N ASP A 121 -10.91 6.34 -41.07
CA ASP A 121 -11.18 7.00 -39.79
C ASP A 121 -11.81 8.40 -40.02
N PRO A 122 -13.08 8.64 -39.60
CA PRO A 122 -13.77 9.90 -39.87
C PRO A 122 -13.13 11.12 -39.20
N LEU A 123 -12.33 10.92 -38.14
CA LEU A 123 -11.74 11.98 -37.33
C LEU A 123 -10.28 12.30 -37.70
N VAL A 124 -9.80 11.76 -38.83
CA VAL A 124 -8.46 12.08 -39.35
C VAL A 124 -8.29 13.60 -39.49
N GLY A 125 -7.16 14.10 -38.95
CA GLY A 125 -6.83 15.53 -38.92
C GLY A 125 -7.67 16.38 -37.96
N ARG A 126 -8.54 15.76 -37.14
CA ARG A 126 -9.42 16.45 -36.17
C ARG A 126 -9.36 15.85 -34.77
N SER A 127 -8.62 14.75 -34.59
CA SER A 127 -8.47 14.10 -33.31
C SER A 127 -7.03 13.83 -32.95
N THR A 128 -6.67 14.12 -31.70
CA THR A 128 -5.51 13.53 -31.04
C THR A 128 -5.92 12.19 -30.45
N ARG A 129 -5.14 11.14 -30.67
CA ARG A 129 -5.37 9.80 -30.11
C ARG A 129 -4.29 9.48 -29.08
N LEU A 130 -4.70 9.15 -27.86
CA LEU A 130 -3.84 8.74 -26.77
C LEU A 130 -4.26 7.36 -26.25
N ARG A 131 -3.29 6.56 -25.84
CA ARG A 131 -3.53 5.23 -25.27
C ARG A 131 -3.21 5.24 -23.77
N LEU A 132 -4.16 4.82 -22.95
CA LEU A 132 -3.95 4.57 -21.53
C LEU A 132 -3.50 3.12 -21.33
N HIS A 133 -2.25 2.97 -20.92
CA HIS A 133 -1.64 1.68 -20.57
C HIS A 133 -1.92 1.31 -19.10
N PRO A 134 -1.67 0.06 -18.67
CA PRO A 134 -1.61 -0.27 -17.25
C PRO A 134 -0.58 0.61 -16.54
N PHE A 135 -0.68 0.71 -15.22
CA PHE A 135 0.22 1.55 -14.44
C PHE A 135 1.68 1.19 -14.69
N THR A 136 2.51 2.21 -14.91
CA THR A 136 3.95 2.05 -14.77
C THR A 136 4.34 2.04 -13.30
N SER A 137 5.52 1.50 -12.98
CA SER A 137 6.04 1.52 -11.62
C SER A 137 6.16 2.95 -11.08
N PHE A 138 6.55 3.91 -11.92
CA PHE A 138 6.60 5.33 -11.55
C PHE A 138 5.23 5.87 -11.14
N GLU A 139 4.14 5.48 -11.83
CA GLU A 139 2.79 5.86 -11.39
C GLU A 139 2.40 5.20 -10.06
N LEU A 140 2.89 3.98 -9.79
CA LEU A 140 2.64 3.24 -8.53
C LEU A 140 3.48 3.72 -7.34
N THR A 141 4.64 4.33 -7.57
CA THR A 141 5.54 4.83 -6.50
C THR A 141 5.41 6.34 -6.28
N ALA A 142 4.94 7.10 -7.26
CA ALA A 142 4.83 8.56 -7.15
C ALA A 142 3.94 9.04 -5.98
N SER A 143 4.39 10.09 -5.28
CA SER A 143 3.57 10.78 -4.29
C SER A 143 2.44 11.57 -4.98
N PRO A 144 1.23 11.69 -4.38
CA PRO A 144 0.11 12.39 -5.00
C PRO A 144 0.36 13.87 -5.36
N GLN A 145 1.37 14.51 -4.77
CA GLN A 145 1.71 15.92 -4.96
C GLN A 145 2.89 16.17 -5.91
N ARG A 146 3.53 15.13 -6.47
CA ARG A 146 4.68 15.26 -7.38
C ARG A 146 4.30 14.91 -8.82
N THR A 147 4.86 15.66 -9.76
CA THR A 147 4.89 15.33 -11.20
C THR A 147 5.55 13.96 -11.39
N ILE A 148 4.98 13.15 -12.27
CA ILE A 148 5.50 11.79 -12.54
C ILE A 148 6.45 11.92 -13.75
N PRO A 149 7.76 11.71 -13.59
CA PRO A 149 8.67 11.83 -14.73
C PRO A 149 8.36 10.75 -15.77
N SER A 150 8.70 11.03 -17.03
CA SER A 150 8.70 10.03 -18.09
C SER A 150 10.00 9.23 -18.05
N LEU A 151 9.90 7.90 -18.01
CA LEU A 151 11.07 7.03 -18.14
C LEU A 151 11.80 7.27 -19.46
N ILE A 152 11.08 7.60 -20.53
CA ILE A 152 11.68 7.86 -21.85
C ILE A 152 12.52 9.13 -21.80
N ASP A 153 12.00 10.22 -21.22
CA ASP A 153 12.74 11.48 -21.13
C ASP A 153 14.03 11.30 -20.31
N LEU A 154 13.96 10.49 -19.24
CA LEU A 154 15.15 10.14 -18.44
C LEU A 154 16.16 9.32 -19.26
N LEU A 155 15.70 8.30 -19.98
CA LEU A 155 16.58 7.47 -20.81
C LEU A 155 17.28 8.29 -21.91
N PHE A 156 16.61 9.28 -22.50
CA PHE A 156 17.22 10.16 -23.51
C PHE A 156 18.18 11.17 -22.91
N ASP A 157 17.76 11.90 -21.87
CA ASP A 157 18.36 13.19 -21.55
C ASP A 157 18.72 13.37 -20.07
N ALA A 158 18.38 12.45 -19.16
CA ALA A 158 18.84 12.55 -17.76
C ALA A 158 20.38 12.51 -17.67
N PRO A 159 20.99 13.19 -16.69
CA PRO A 159 22.40 12.98 -16.38
C PRO A 159 22.62 11.52 -15.92
N LEU A 160 23.71 10.92 -16.39
CA LEU A 160 24.11 9.56 -16.02
C LEU A 160 25.41 9.63 -15.24
N GLU A 161 25.42 9.04 -14.05
CA GLU A 161 26.57 9.01 -13.16
C GLU A 161 26.73 7.59 -12.60
N THR A 162 27.99 7.17 -12.42
CA THR A 162 28.25 5.89 -11.79
C THR A 162 27.76 5.92 -10.34
N SER A 163 26.88 4.99 -9.99
CA SER A 163 26.25 4.93 -8.67
C SER A 163 25.79 3.51 -8.35
N GLU A 164 25.60 3.21 -7.06
CA GLU A 164 24.95 1.98 -6.63
C GLU A 164 23.53 2.27 -6.15
N LEU A 165 22.59 1.57 -6.76
CA LEU A 165 21.16 1.60 -6.45
C LEU A 165 20.75 0.33 -5.69
N ARG A 166 19.58 0.35 -5.07
CA ARG A 166 19.04 -0.84 -4.42
C ARG A 166 18.79 -1.97 -5.45
N ALA A 167 19.42 -3.13 -5.26
CA ALA A 167 19.13 -4.31 -6.05
C ALA A 167 17.72 -4.86 -5.74
N LEU A 168 17.05 -5.42 -6.75
CA LEU A 168 15.75 -6.07 -6.57
C LEU A 168 15.94 -7.56 -6.28
N THR A 169 15.35 -8.03 -5.18
CA THR A 169 15.34 -9.48 -4.88
C THR A 169 14.53 -10.23 -5.93
N GLN A 170 14.88 -11.48 -6.21
CA GLN A 170 14.14 -12.32 -7.15
C GLN A 170 12.66 -12.47 -6.74
N ARG A 171 12.36 -12.52 -5.43
CA ARG A 171 10.98 -12.57 -4.91
C ARG A 171 10.19 -11.31 -5.28
N HIS A 172 10.79 -10.13 -5.10
CA HIS A 172 10.16 -8.87 -5.51
C HIS A 172 9.99 -8.78 -7.03
N LEU A 173 10.99 -9.20 -7.80
CA LEU A 173 10.91 -9.26 -9.25
C LEU A 173 9.74 -10.13 -9.73
N VAL A 174 9.62 -11.35 -9.19
CA VAL A 174 8.53 -12.27 -9.50
C VAL A 174 7.18 -11.67 -9.12
N ALA A 175 7.08 -10.99 -7.97
CA ALA A 175 5.86 -10.33 -7.55
C ALA A 175 5.47 -9.17 -8.51
N LEU A 176 6.45 -8.37 -8.94
CA LEU A 176 6.25 -7.24 -9.87
C LEU A 176 5.71 -7.72 -11.22
N VAL A 177 6.39 -8.68 -11.85
CA VAL A 177 5.97 -9.18 -13.18
C VAL A 177 4.64 -9.93 -13.12
N ARG A 178 4.35 -10.64 -12.01
CA ARG A 178 3.10 -11.39 -11.84
C ARG A 178 1.90 -10.49 -11.56
N THR A 179 2.10 -9.42 -10.80
CA THR A 179 1.03 -8.47 -10.47
C THR A 179 0.71 -7.57 -11.67
N GLY A 180 1.74 -7.17 -12.42
CA GLY A 180 1.60 -6.22 -13.52
C GLY A 180 1.17 -4.83 -13.03
N GLY A 181 0.59 -4.04 -13.93
CA GLY A 181 0.16 -2.66 -13.71
C GLY A 181 -1.35 -2.45 -13.78
N MET A 182 -2.15 -3.49 -13.99
CA MET A 182 -3.61 -3.33 -14.03
C MET A 182 -4.14 -2.86 -12.67
N PRO A 183 -4.95 -1.79 -12.59
CA PRO A 183 -5.40 -1.21 -11.32
C PRO A 183 -6.05 -2.21 -10.37
N SER A 184 -6.84 -3.14 -10.91
CA SER A 184 -7.52 -4.19 -10.14
C SER A 184 -6.58 -5.21 -9.50
N TYR A 185 -5.33 -5.31 -9.97
CA TYR A 185 -4.34 -6.29 -9.53
C TYR A 185 -3.30 -5.66 -8.63
N CYS A 186 -2.75 -4.51 -9.04
CA CYS A 186 -1.68 -3.82 -8.31
C CYS A 186 -2.18 -2.88 -7.19
N LEU A 187 -3.46 -2.49 -7.21
CA LEU A 187 -4.09 -1.68 -6.17
C LEU A 187 -5.39 -2.34 -5.66
N PRO A 188 -5.34 -3.58 -5.16
CA PRO A 188 -6.54 -4.29 -4.77
C PRO A 188 -7.07 -3.74 -3.44
N ALA A 189 -8.40 -3.62 -3.32
CA ALA A 189 -9.02 -3.16 -2.07
C ALA A 189 -8.80 -4.14 -0.91
N ILE A 190 -8.62 -5.42 -1.23
CA ILE A 190 -8.30 -6.52 -0.31
C ILE A 190 -7.03 -7.18 -0.85
N PRO A 191 -5.99 -7.42 -0.03
CA PRO A 191 -4.79 -8.12 -0.48
C PRO A 191 -5.14 -9.44 -1.17
N LEU A 192 -4.55 -9.67 -2.36
CA LEU A 192 -4.79 -10.87 -3.15
C LEU A 192 -3.69 -11.89 -2.86
N THR A 193 -4.08 -13.13 -2.55
CA THR A 193 -3.16 -14.26 -2.63
C THR A 193 -2.80 -14.53 -4.08
N ARG A 194 -1.71 -15.27 -4.33
CA ARG A 194 -1.32 -15.70 -5.68
C ARG A 194 -2.48 -16.34 -6.46
N SER A 195 -3.16 -17.31 -5.87
CA SER A 195 -4.27 -18.01 -6.54
C SER A 195 -5.46 -17.09 -6.81
N ALA A 196 -5.77 -16.16 -5.89
CA ALA A 196 -6.81 -15.17 -6.09
C ALA A 196 -6.47 -14.21 -7.24
N LEU A 197 -5.22 -13.77 -7.33
CA LEU A 197 -4.71 -12.95 -8.44
C LEU A 197 -4.84 -13.68 -9.78
N GLU A 198 -4.31 -14.90 -9.88
CA GLU A 198 -4.36 -15.72 -11.11
C GLU A 198 -5.81 -15.98 -11.54
N SER A 199 -6.69 -16.35 -10.60
CA SER A 199 -8.12 -16.56 -10.88
C SER A 199 -8.79 -15.27 -11.40
N ARG A 200 -8.45 -14.12 -10.81
CA ARG A 200 -8.98 -12.82 -11.23
C ARG A 200 -8.48 -12.42 -12.62
N VAL A 201 -7.18 -12.56 -12.89
CA VAL A 201 -6.58 -12.28 -14.22
C VAL A 201 -7.25 -13.13 -15.29
N ARG A 202 -7.45 -14.43 -15.02
CA ARG A 202 -8.13 -15.35 -15.93
C ARG A 202 -9.58 -14.95 -16.18
N SER A 203 -10.33 -14.67 -15.10
CA SER A 203 -11.73 -14.25 -15.18
C SER A 203 -11.90 -12.97 -16.00
N ASP A 204 -11.06 -11.96 -15.73
CA ASP A 204 -11.09 -10.69 -16.45
C ASP A 204 -10.72 -10.88 -17.93
N THR A 205 -9.71 -11.71 -18.22
CA THR A 205 -9.29 -11.99 -19.60
C THR A 205 -10.40 -12.69 -20.39
N LEU A 206 -11.04 -13.71 -19.82
CA LEU A 206 -12.18 -14.40 -20.44
C LEU A 206 -13.36 -13.46 -20.69
N ALA A 207 -13.68 -12.59 -19.73
CA ALA A 207 -14.73 -11.59 -19.90
C ALA A 207 -14.43 -10.64 -21.09
N LEU A 208 -13.17 -10.22 -21.26
CA LEU A 208 -12.76 -9.38 -22.38
C LEU A 208 -12.83 -10.06 -23.74
N LEU A 209 -12.76 -11.39 -23.80
CA LEU A 209 -12.97 -12.15 -25.03
C LEU A 209 -14.47 -12.31 -25.31
N GLY A 210 -15.29 -12.57 -24.29
CA GLY A 210 -16.73 -12.74 -24.43
C GLY A 210 -17.51 -11.46 -24.75
N ASP A 211 -17.01 -10.29 -24.34
CA ASP A 211 -17.69 -9.02 -24.57
C ASP A 211 -17.72 -8.64 -26.05
N GLN A 212 -18.91 -8.25 -26.54
CA GLN A 212 -19.05 -7.59 -27.84
C GLN A 212 -18.62 -6.11 -27.72
N LEU A 213 -17.32 -5.87 -27.80
CA LEU A 213 -16.74 -4.52 -27.67
C LEU A 213 -16.82 -3.69 -28.96
N LEU A 214 -17.02 -4.33 -30.12
CA LEU A 214 -17.05 -3.71 -31.43
C LEU A 214 -18.33 -4.13 -32.18
N PRO A 215 -19.21 -3.18 -32.55
CA PRO A 215 -20.47 -3.50 -33.24
C PRO A 215 -20.24 -4.22 -34.57
N GLY A 216 -20.98 -5.31 -34.81
CA GLY A 216 -20.92 -6.10 -36.05
C GLY A 216 -19.75 -7.09 -36.14
N GLU A 217 -18.83 -7.09 -35.17
CA GLU A 217 -17.68 -7.98 -35.17
C GLU A 217 -17.95 -9.25 -34.33
N ARG A 218 -17.98 -10.42 -34.99
CA ARG A 218 -18.15 -11.72 -34.32
C ARG A 218 -16.78 -12.32 -33.98
N LEU A 219 -16.54 -12.59 -32.70
CA LEU A 219 -15.34 -13.26 -32.20
C LEU A 219 -15.74 -14.62 -31.62
N ASP A 220 -15.16 -15.70 -32.13
CA ASP A 220 -15.23 -16.99 -31.43
C ASP A 220 -14.31 -16.96 -30.21
N VAL A 221 -14.89 -17.09 -29.01
CA VAL A 221 -14.17 -16.97 -27.73
C VAL A 221 -13.14 -18.09 -27.59
N GLY A 222 -13.46 -19.32 -28.02
CA GLY A 222 -12.56 -20.46 -27.93
C GLY A 222 -11.33 -20.28 -28.79
N ILE A 223 -11.51 -19.89 -30.05
CA ILE A 223 -10.39 -19.59 -30.96
C ILE A 223 -9.58 -18.40 -30.46
N ALA A 224 -10.24 -17.33 -29.97
CA ALA A 224 -9.56 -16.16 -29.46
C ALA A 224 -8.69 -16.48 -28.24
N GLN A 225 -9.21 -17.30 -27.32
CA GLN A 225 -8.46 -17.75 -26.16
C GLN A 225 -7.29 -18.64 -26.57
N ALA A 226 -7.50 -19.60 -27.49
CA ALA A 226 -6.43 -20.47 -27.96
C ALA A 226 -5.28 -19.68 -28.63
N VAL A 227 -5.62 -18.70 -29.47
CA VAL A 227 -4.63 -17.81 -30.11
C VAL A 227 -3.93 -16.94 -29.06
N LEU A 228 -4.66 -16.35 -28.11
CA LEU A 228 -4.09 -15.55 -27.03
C LEU A 228 -3.11 -16.39 -26.19
N ASP A 229 -3.53 -17.56 -25.72
CA ASP A 229 -2.71 -18.46 -24.91
C ASP A 229 -1.44 -18.88 -25.66
N ALA A 230 -1.56 -19.23 -26.94
CA ALA A 230 -0.42 -19.63 -27.75
C ALA A 230 0.61 -18.51 -27.95
N VAL A 231 0.16 -17.26 -28.08
CA VAL A 231 1.04 -16.08 -28.13
C VAL A 231 1.67 -15.82 -26.77
N LEU A 232 0.89 -15.85 -25.68
CA LEU A 232 1.37 -15.51 -24.34
C LEU A 232 2.30 -16.54 -23.71
N ARG A 233 2.33 -17.78 -24.22
CA ARG A 233 3.32 -18.81 -23.85
C ARG A 233 4.74 -18.49 -24.34
N ILE A 234 4.90 -17.55 -25.27
CA ILE A 234 6.21 -17.13 -25.80
C ILE A 234 6.32 -15.60 -25.63
N PRO A 235 6.54 -15.11 -24.39
CA PRO A 235 6.51 -13.68 -24.09
C PRO A 235 7.59 -12.94 -24.88
N GLY A 236 7.19 -11.90 -25.63
CA GLY A 236 8.14 -11.16 -26.47
C GLY A 236 8.70 -11.94 -27.67
N GLY A 237 8.13 -13.11 -27.97
CA GLY A 237 8.52 -13.88 -29.14
C GLY A 237 8.12 -13.23 -30.46
N GLN A 238 8.90 -13.49 -31.52
CA GLN A 238 8.54 -13.08 -32.88
C GLN A 238 7.29 -13.85 -33.35
N PHE A 239 6.26 -13.11 -33.74
CA PHE A 239 4.98 -13.66 -34.16
C PHE A 239 5.07 -14.35 -35.52
N ASN A 240 4.95 -15.67 -35.50
CA ASN A 240 4.87 -16.53 -36.69
C ASN A 240 3.47 -17.13 -36.81
N ALA A 241 2.61 -16.48 -37.59
CA ALA A 241 1.24 -16.91 -37.79
C ALA A 241 1.12 -18.32 -38.40
N THR A 242 2.06 -18.73 -39.25
CA THR A 242 2.07 -20.08 -39.85
C THR A 242 2.34 -21.15 -38.80
N ARG A 243 3.37 -20.95 -37.97
CA ARG A 243 3.73 -21.89 -36.89
C ARG A 243 2.63 -21.99 -35.83
N LEU A 244 2.05 -20.85 -35.44
CA LEU A 244 0.92 -20.81 -34.51
C LEU A 244 -0.32 -21.49 -35.10
N GLY A 245 -0.60 -21.27 -36.39
CA GLY A 245 -1.70 -21.94 -37.08
C GLY A 245 -1.56 -23.46 -37.11
N GLN A 246 -0.36 -23.96 -37.42
CA GLN A 246 -0.07 -25.40 -37.38
C GLN A 246 -0.28 -26.01 -35.98
N GLY A 247 0.16 -25.31 -34.92
CA GLY A 247 -0.01 -25.79 -33.55
C GLY A 247 -1.44 -25.75 -33.02
N LEU A 248 -2.32 -24.97 -33.64
CA LEU A 248 -3.72 -24.77 -33.23
C LEU A 248 -4.73 -25.39 -34.20
N ASP A 249 -4.29 -26.02 -35.29
CA ASP A 249 -5.13 -26.47 -36.41
C ASP A 249 -6.00 -25.33 -37.01
N LEU A 250 -5.37 -24.17 -37.22
CA LEU A 250 -5.98 -22.97 -37.77
C LEU A 250 -5.20 -22.46 -38.99
N ASP A 251 -5.89 -21.85 -39.95
CA ASP A 251 -5.20 -21.20 -41.07
C ASP A 251 -4.49 -19.91 -40.62
N GLN A 252 -3.39 -19.57 -41.30
CA GLN A 252 -2.56 -18.40 -40.98
C GLN A 252 -3.35 -17.07 -41.01
N ARG A 253 -4.33 -16.92 -41.92
CA ARG A 253 -5.14 -15.71 -42.01
C ARG A 253 -6.09 -15.61 -40.83
N THR A 254 -6.63 -16.72 -40.37
CA THR A 254 -7.42 -16.79 -39.13
C THR A 254 -6.57 -16.36 -37.94
N VAL A 255 -5.39 -16.95 -37.72
CA VAL A 255 -4.51 -16.54 -36.60
C VAL A 255 -4.19 -15.04 -36.66
N SER A 256 -3.80 -14.55 -37.85
CA SER A 256 -3.48 -13.12 -38.05
C SER A 256 -4.69 -12.22 -37.75
N ARG A 257 -5.89 -12.62 -38.17
CA ARG A 257 -7.14 -11.92 -37.86
C ARG A 257 -7.35 -11.86 -36.35
N TYR A 258 -7.23 -12.98 -35.63
CA TYR A 258 -7.44 -13.00 -34.19
C TYR A 258 -6.41 -12.16 -33.42
N VAL A 259 -5.14 -12.17 -33.82
CA VAL A 259 -4.12 -11.30 -33.19
C VAL A 259 -4.46 -9.82 -33.38
N GLN A 260 -4.89 -9.41 -34.59
CA GLN A 260 -5.34 -8.04 -34.84
C GLN A 260 -6.58 -7.67 -34.01
N LEU A 261 -7.51 -8.61 -33.81
CA LEU A 261 -8.68 -8.40 -32.94
C LEU A 261 -8.26 -8.22 -31.47
N LEU A 262 -7.34 -9.05 -30.98
CA LEU A 262 -6.81 -8.97 -29.62
C LEU A 262 -6.03 -7.65 -29.39
N GLU A 263 -5.29 -7.18 -30.39
CA GLU A 263 -4.62 -5.87 -30.35
C GLU A 263 -5.62 -4.71 -30.34
N ARG A 264 -6.69 -4.78 -31.16
CA ARG A 264 -7.77 -3.77 -31.18
C ARG A 264 -8.54 -3.71 -29.86
N ARG A 265 -8.52 -4.80 -29.08
CA ARG A 265 -9.04 -4.92 -27.71
C ARG A 265 -7.99 -4.61 -26.63
N PHE A 266 -6.79 -4.16 -27.01
CA PHE A 266 -5.71 -3.79 -26.10
C PHE A 266 -5.28 -4.94 -25.16
N LEU A 267 -5.33 -6.18 -25.65
CA LEU A 267 -4.80 -7.35 -24.94
C LEU A 267 -3.35 -7.63 -25.33
N LEU A 268 -2.99 -7.33 -26.57
CA LEU A 268 -1.66 -7.51 -27.13
C LEU A 268 -1.07 -6.18 -27.61
N THR A 269 0.25 -6.08 -27.55
CA THR A 269 1.04 -5.01 -28.16
C THR A 269 2.07 -5.63 -29.11
N GLN A 270 2.14 -5.10 -30.33
CA GLN A 270 3.13 -5.53 -31.33
C GLN A 270 4.29 -4.54 -31.38
N LEU A 271 5.50 -5.07 -31.27
CA LEU A 271 6.74 -4.33 -31.37
C LEU A 271 7.41 -4.68 -32.69
N HIS A 272 7.57 -3.70 -33.57
CA HIS A 272 8.07 -3.92 -34.94
C HIS A 272 9.59 -3.86 -35.01
N ASN A 273 10.19 -4.50 -36.02
CA ASN A 273 11.63 -4.51 -36.20
C ASN A 273 12.12 -3.23 -36.88
N LEU A 274 12.91 -2.41 -36.20
CA LEU A 274 13.49 -1.18 -36.73
C LEU A 274 14.42 -1.42 -37.91
N ARG A 275 15.04 -2.61 -38.05
CA ARG A 275 16.02 -2.93 -39.09
C ARG A 275 15.50 -2.71 -40.51
N ALA A 276 14.19 -2.87 -40.73
CA ALA A 276 13.55 -2.63 -42.02
C ALA A 276 13.40 -1.13 -42.36
N GLY A 277 13.70 -0.25 -41.41
CA GLY A 277 13.38 1.18 -41.42
C GLY A 277 11.94 1.43 -40.99
N VAL A 278 11.66 2.61 -40.43
CA VAL A 278 10.35 3.00 -39.88
C VAL A 278 9.21 2.72 -40.87
N ALA A 279 9.40 3.05 -42.15
CA ALA A 279 8.38 2.89 -43.19
C ALA A 279 8.05 1.42 -43.57
N ARG A 280 8.94 0.47 -43.25
CA ARG A 280 8.78 -0.95 -43.62
C ARG A 280 8.79 -1.88 -42.40
N ALA A 281 8.98 -1.35 -41.18
CA ALA A 281 9.03 -2.12 -39.94
C ALA A 281 7.78 -3.00 -39.73
N SER A 282 6.60 -2.51 -40.14
CA SER A 282 5.34 -3.26 -40.11
C SER A 282 5.26 -4.45 -41.06
N ARG A 283 6.20 -4.57 -42.01
CA ARG A 283 6.26 -5.70 -42.96
C ARG A 283 7.11 -6.86 -42.47
N VAL A 284 7.86 -6.66 -41.38
CA VAL A 284 8.69 -7.70 -40.76
C VAL A 284 7.96 -8.28 -39.56
N MET A 285 8.23 -9.54 -39.25
CA MET A 285 7.64 -10.24 -38.10
C MET A 285 7.83 -9.40 -36.83
N PRO A 286 6.74 -9.00 -36.15
CA PRO A 286 6.84 -8.25 -34.91
C PRO A 286 7.08 -9.18 -33.71
N LYS A 287 7.69 -8.65 -32.65
CA LYS A 287 7.57 -9.26 -31.31
C LYS A 287 6.18 -8.96 -30.76
N VAL A 288 5.58 -9.90 -30.05
CA VAL A 288 4.25 -9.70 -29.45
C VAL A 288 4.33 -9.86 -27.94
N HIS A 289 3.83 -8.85 -27.24
CA HIS A 289 3.77 -8.81 -25.78
C HIS A 289 2.32 -8.73 -25.32
N ALA A 290 2.02 -9.29 -24.14
CA ALA A 290 0.81 -8.92 -23.44
C ALA A 290 0.84 -7.43 -23.12
N THR A 291 -0.33 -6.79 -23.12
CA THR A 291 -0.43 -5.40 -22.63
C THR A 291 -0.13 -5.29 -21.14
N ASP A 292 -0.33 -6.39 -20.40
CA ASP A 292 0.04 -6.51 -18.99
C ASP A 292 0.63 -7.89 -18.69
N THR A 293 1.78 -7.96 -18.02
CA THR A 293 2.50 -9.22 -17.77
C THR A 293 1.76 -10.22 -16.89
N SER A 294 0.77 -9.77 -16.09
CA SER A 294 -0.05 -10.68 -15.27
C SER A 294 -0.75 -11.76 -16.11
N ALA A 295 -1.20 -11.40 -17.33
CA ALA A 295 -1.85 -12.34 -18.24
C ALA A 295 -0.87 -13.42 -18.73
N THR A 296 0.37 -13.04 -19.03
CA THR A 296 1.42 -13.98 -19.39
C THR A 296 1.75 -14.92 -18.22
N CYS A 297 1.90 -14.39 -17.01
CA CYS A 297 2.17 -15.22 -15.83
C CYS A 297 1.03 -16.21 -15.54
N GLU A 298 -0.24 -15.80 -15.71
CA GLU A 298 -1.40 -16.70 -15.58
C GLU A 298 -1.37 -17.82 -16.62
N VAL A 299 -1.13 -17.49 -17.89
CA VAL A 299 -1.10 -18.47 -18.99
C VAL A 299 0.02 -19.48 -18.79
N LEU A 300 1.20 -19.04 -18.36
CA LEU A 300 2.32 -19.92 -18.03
C LEU A 300 1.95 -20.84 -16.86
N SER A 301 1.44 -20.29 -15.75
CA SER A 301 1.02 -21.05 -14.55
C SER A 301 -0.03 -22.11 -14.91
N ARG A 302 -1.05 -21.73 -15.69
CA ARG A 302 -2.10 -22.63 -16.18
C ARG A 302 -1.58 -23.70 -17.14
N SER A 303 -0.46 -23.45 -17.80
CA SER A 303 0.23 -24.43 -18.66
C SER A 303 1.19 -25.33 -17.87
N GLY A 304 1.22 -25.23 -16.54
CA GLY A 304 2.07 -26.04 -15.66
C GLY A 304 3.49 -25.48 -15.46
N HIS A 305 3.72 -24.22 -15.83
CA HIS A 305 5.02 -23.56 -15.70
C HIS A 305 4.94 -22.35 -14.77
N ASP A 306 5.79 -22.30 -13.74
CA ASP A 306 5.93 -21.11 -12.91
C ASP A 306 7.10 -20.25 -13.40
N VAL A 307 6.87 -18.93 -13.55
CA VAL A 307 7.93 -17.97 -13.84
C VAL A 307 9.00 -17.92 -12.75
N ALA A 308 8.67 -18.30 -11.51
CA ALA A 308 9.64 -18.34 -10.42
C ALA A 308 10.66 -19.49 -10.57
N ASP A 309 10.26 -20.58 -11.22
CA ASP A 309 11.02 -21.82 -11.31
C ASP A 309 11.86 -21.91 -12.60
N SER A 310 11.69 -20.96 -13.52
CA SER A 310 12.39 -20.90 -14.80
C SER A 310 13.04 -19.53 -15.01
N PRO A 311 14.38 -19.43 -14.91
CA PRO A 311 15.11 -18.19 -15.20
C PRO A 311 14.88 -17.69 -16.63
N GLU A 312 14.72 -18.60 -17.59
CA GLU A 312 14.42 -18.26 -18.98
C GLU A 312 13.03 -17.61 -19.11
N ALA A 313 12.00 -18.23 -18.53
CA ALA A 313 10.66 -17.67 -18.55
C ALA A 313 10.61 -16.33 -17.79
N LEU A 314 11.28 -16.23 -16.64
CA LEU A 314 11.37 -14.98 -15.88
C LEU A 314 12.04 -13.87 -16.70
N GLY A 315 13.12 -14.18 -17.43
CA GLY A 315 13.80 -13.27 -18.34
C GLY A 315 12.87 -12.74 -19.44
N GLN A 316 12.18 -13.64 -20.15
CA GLN A 316 11.24 -13.26 -21.23
C GLN A 316 10.05 -12.43 -20.74
N VAL A 317 9.53 -12.75 -19.54
CA VAL A 317 8.47 -11.96 -18.92
C VAL A 317 9.00 -10.61 -18.43
N LEU A 318 10.24 -10.55 -17.93
CA LEU A 318 10.89 -9.31 -17.52
C LEU A 318 11.12 -8.38 -18.72
N GLU A 319 11.59 -8.89 -19.86
CA GLU A 319 11.65 -8.14 -21.12
C GLU A 319 10.29 -7.52 -21.47
N SER A 320 9.23 -8.33 -21.39
CA SER A 320 7.86 -7.86 -21.65
C SER A 320 7.40 -6.80 -20.64
N TRP A 321 7.81 -6.92 -19.37
CA TRP A 321 7.52 -5.94 -18.34
C TRP A 321 8.23 -4.61 -18.61
N VAL A 322 9.50 -4.63 -19.04
CA VAL A 322 10.25 -3.42 -19.42
C VAL A 322 9.59 -2.75 -20.62
N VAL A 323 9.19 -3.52 -21.64
CA VAL A 323 8.41 -2.99 -22.78
C VAL A 323 7.11 -2.36 -22.30
N GLN A 324 6.40 -2.97 -21.34
CA GLN A 324 5.20 -2.37 -20.74
C GLN A 324 5.49 -1.02 -20.07
N GLN A 325 6.62 -0.85 -19.36
CA GLN A 325 7.00 0.42 -18.76
C GLN A 325 7.26 1.52 -19.80
N LEU A 326 7.97 1.17 -20.87
CA LEU A 326 8.28 2.07 -21.99
C LEU A 326 7.00 2.46 -22.74
N MET A 327 6.15 1.48 -23.07
CA MET A 327 4.87 1.71 -23.72
C MET A 327 3.95 2.64 -22.92
N GLY A 328 3.94 2.51 -21.59
CA GLY A 328 3.23 3.45 -20.72
C GLY A 328 3.77 4.86 -20.86
N SER A 329 5.08 5.02 -20.73
CA SER A 329 5.78 6.32 -20.74
C SER A 329 5.66 7.08 -22.06
N LEU A 330 5.45 6.38 -23.20
CA LEU A 330 5.15 7.02 -24.50
C LEU A 330 3.93 7.96 -24.44
N GLY A 331 3.02 7.73 -23.49
CA GLY A 331 1.83 8.56 -23.34
C GLY A 331 2.10 9.99 -22.85
N TRP A 332 3.20 10.23 -22.14
CA TRP A 332 3.49 11.54 -21.52
C TRP A 332 4.95 11.99 -21.61
N THR A 333 5.73 11.35 -22.47
CA THR A 333 7.09 11.79 -22.80
C THR A 333 7.07 13.13 -23.53
N GLU A 334 7.96 14.03 -23.13
CA GLU A 334 8.19 15.30 -23.85
C GLU A 334 9.00 15.07 -25.13
N VAL A 335 9.82 14.01 -25.19
CA VAL A 335 10.58 13.59 -26.37
C VAL A 335 9.70 12.69 -27.26
N PRO A 336 9.14 13.18 -28.39
CA PRO A 336 8.23 12.39 -29.21
C PRO A 336 8.96 11.19 -29.80
N SER A 337 8.61 10.01 -29.31
CA SER A 337 9.35 8.77 -29.55
C SER A 337 8.47 7.66 -30.09
N GLN A 338 9.07 6.76 -30.85
CA GLN A 338 8.48 5.49 -31.28
C GLN A 338 9.28 4.33 -30.70
N LEU A 339 8.60 3.26 -30.31
CA LEU A 339 9.22 2.06 -29.74
C LEU A 339 9.25 0.93 -30.77
N PHE A 340 10.43 0.32 -30.91
CA PHE A 340 10.71 -0.81 -31.79
C PHE A 340 11.49 -1.88 -31.01
N TYR A 341 11.71 -3.04 -31.62
CA TYR A 341 12.86 -3.88 -31.30
C TYR A 341 13.82 -3.80 -32.48
N TRP A 342 15.04 -4.28 -32.31
CA TRP A 342 15.97 -4.38 -33.42
C TRP A 342 16.55 -5.78 -33.49
N ARG A 343 16.58 -6.36 -34.69
CA ARG A 343 17.27 -7.63 -34.94
C ARG A 343 17.84 -7.66 -36.33
N ASP A 344 19.12 -8.02 -36.45
CA ASP A 344 19.73 -8.32 -37.74
C ASP A 344 19.53 -9.80 -38.09
N ASN A 345 18.79 -10.06 -39.17
CA ASN A 345 18.52 -11.42 -39.61
C ASN A 345 19.76 -12.15 -40.15
N LYS A 346 20.84 -11.44 -40.48
CA LYS A 346 22.09 -12.05 -40.98
C LYS A 346 22.98 -12.54 -39.85
N THR A 347 23.18 -11.73 -38.82
CA THR A 347 24.09 -12.04 -37.70
C THR A 347 23.35 -12.68 -36.52
N GLY A 348 22.04 -12.47 -36.43
CA GLY A 348 21.21 -12.88 -35.30
C GLY A 348 21.32 -11.95 -34.09
N ASP A 349 22.07 -10.84 -34.19
CA ASP A 349 22.19 -9.86 -33.11
C ASP A 349 20.86 -9.13 -32.92
N GLU A 350 20.53 -8.85 -31.67
CA GLU A 350 19.21 -8.38 -31.25
C GLU A 350 19.34 -7.36 -30.12
N VAL A 351 18.40 -6.42 -30.08
CA VAL A 351 18.17 -5.47 -28.99
C VAL A 351 16.67 -5.50 -28.66
N ASP A 352 16.35 -5.75 -27.39
CA ASP A 352 14.97 -6.01 -26.94
C ASP A 352 14.01 -4.84 -27.21
N ALA A 353 14.47 -3.62 -26.94
CA ALA A 353 13.71 -2.40 -27.20
C ALA A 353 14.61 -1.28 -27.74
N VAL A 354 14.08 -0.51 -28.69
CA VAL A 354 14.75 0.65 -29.29
C VAL A 354 13.77 1.79 -29.40
N LEU A 355 14.04 2.88 -28.69
CA LEU A 355 13.34 4.15 -28.85
C LEU A 355 13.98 4.95 -29.97
N LEU A 356 13.16 5.53 -30.84
CA LEU A 356 13.58 6.43 -31.91
C LEU A 356 12.80 7.74 -31.79
N ASP A 357 13.51 8.85 -31.59
CA ASP A 357 12.88 10.18 -31.56
C ASP A 357 12.71 10.79 -32.96
N GLY A 358 12.00 11.92 -33.03
CA GLY A 358 11.78 12.66 -34.28
C GLY A 358 13.03 13.23 -34.95
N THR A 359 14.15 13.34 -34.21
CA THR A 359 15.44 13.83 -34.74
C THR A 359 16.34 12.69 -35.25
N GLY A 360 15.95 11.45 -34.99
CA GLY A 360 16.70 10.25 -35.38
C GLY A 360 17.60 9.69 -34.27
N ARG A 361 17.59 10.27 -33.06
CA ARG A 361 18.33 9.72 -31.90
C ARG A 361 17.72 8.38 -31.51
N ARG A 362 18.60 7.41 -31.22
CA ARG A 362 18.22 6.03 -30.89
C ARG A 362 18.65 5.68 -29.48
N VAL A 363 17.72 5.27 -28.63
CA VAL A 363 18.04 4.66 -27.34
C VAL A 363 17.79 3.17 -27.39
N GLY A 364 18.83 2.36 -27.21
CA GLY A 364 18.73 0.90 -27.14
C GLY A 364 18.60 0.41 -25.70
N VAL A 365 17.74 -0.57 -25.47
CA VAL A 365 17.52 -1.21 -24.17
C VAL A 365 17.58 -2.72 -24.35
N GLU A 366 18.53 -3.34 -23.67
CA GLU A 366 18.76 -4.79 -23.59
C GLU A 366 18.44 -5.26 -22.17
N VAL A 367 17.70 -6.35 -21.99
CA VAL A 367 17.31 -6.81 -20.65
C VAL A 367 18.05 -8.09 -20.27
N LYS A 368 18.53 -8.16 -19.03
CA LYS A 368 19.26 -9.31 -18.48
C LYS A 368 18.78 -9.62 -17.07
N LEU A 369 18.49 -10.90 -16.82
CA LEU A 369 18.14 -11.37 -15.47
C LEU A 369 19.37 -11.40 -14.55
N ALA A 370 20.58 -11.50 -15.11
CA ALA A 370 21.82 -11.53 -14.35
C ALA A 370 21.99 -10.25 -13.50
N SER A 371 22.62 -10.38 -12.34
CA SER A 371 22.92 -9.23 -11.47
C SER A 371 24.14 -8.44 -11.96
N ALA A 372 25.08 -9.09 -12.65
CA ALA A 372 26.24 -8.46 -13.27
C ALA A 372 26.14 -8.52 -14.79
N VAL A 373 26.59 -7.46 -15.45
CA VAL A 373 26.62 -7.35 -16.92
C VAL A 373 27.96 -7.87 -17.45
N ALA A 374 27.94 -8.79 -18.41
CA ALA A 374 29.14 -9.32 -19.05
C ALA A 374 29.41 -8.62 -20.39
N PRO A 375 30.67 -8.58 -20.88
CA PRO A 375 31.01 -7.95 -22.16
C PRO A 375 30.23 -8.47 -23.38
N LYS A 376 29.78 -9.73 -23.33
CA LYS A 376 28.95 -10.34 -24.38
C LYS A 376 27.55 -9.74 -24.47
N ASP A 377 27.03 -9.18 -23.38
CA ASP A 377 25.68 -8.62 -23.30
C ASP A 377 25.57 -7.28 -24.05
N LEU A 378 26.71 -6.62 -24.32
CA LEU A 378 26.78 -5.39 -25.10
C LEU A 378 26.71 -5.63 -26.62
N LYS A 379 26.80 -6.90 -27.06
CA LYS A 379 26.95 -7.25 -28.48
C LYS A 379 25.82 -6.68 -29.34
N GLY A 380 24.57 -6.82 -28.89
CA GLY A 380 23.38 -6.31 -29.58
C GLY A 380 23.40 -4.79 -29.72
N LEU A 381 23.68 -4.07 -28.63
CA LEU A 381 23.74 -2.60 -28.62
C LEU A 381 24.88 -2.05 -29.49
N ARG A 382 26.05 -2.71 -29.49
CA ARG A 382 27.16 -2.38 -30.40
C ARG A 382 26.77 -2.59 -31.86
N ALA A 383 26.12 -3.72 -32.17
CA ALA A 383 25.64 -3.98 -33.53
C ALA A 383 24.57 -2.97 -33.97
N LEU A 384 23.69 -2.53 -33.07
CA LEU A 384 22.73 -1.45 -33.33
C LEU A 384 23.43 -0.10 -33.60
N ARG A 385 24.45 0.25 -32.81
CA ARG A 385 25.28 1.45 -32.99
C ARG A 385 25.93 1.46 -34.38
N ASP A 386 26.53 0.34 -34.76
CA ASP A 386 27.13 0.16 -36.08
C ASP A 386 26.08 0.19 -37.20
N ASN A 387 24.81 -0.11 -36.89
CA ASN A 387 23.67 -0.12 -37.80
C ASN A 387 22.81 1.15 -37.75
N GLY A 388 23.45 2.32 -37.72
CA GLY A 388 22.79 3.62 -37.89
C GLY A 388 22.70 4.47 -36.63
N GLY A 389 23.67 4.32 -35.73
CA GLY A 389 23.89 5.19 -34.57
C GLY A 389 23.20 4.70 -33.30
N LEU A 390 23.75 5.13 -32.17
CA LEU A 390 23.21 4.93 -30.84
C LEU A 390 23.43 6.22 -30.07
N HIS A 391 22.36 6.86 -29.60
CA HIS A 391 22.43 8.02 -28.72
C HIS A 391 22.81 7.58 -27.31
N ARG A 392 22.12 6.56 -26.79
CA ARG A 392 22.43 5.87 -25.53
C ARG A 392 22.00 4.40 -25.60
N GLY A 393 22.74 3.52 -24.95
CA GLY A 393 22.41 2.10 -24.78
C GLY A 393 22.33 1.76 -23.30
N PHE A 394 21.35 0.96 -22.92
CA PHE A 394 21.19 0.50 -21.55
C PHE A 394 21.09 -1.02 -21.51
N VAL A 395 21.95 -1.67 -20.73
CA VAL A 395 21.76 -3.06 -20.33
C VAL A 395 21.05 -3.04 -18.98
N VAL A 396 19.74 -3.27 -18.99
CA VAL A 396 18.90 -3.34 -17.79
C VAL A 396 19.14 -4.67 -17.09
N HIS A 397 19.57 -4.63 -15.83
CA HIS A 397 19.96 -5.83 -15.07
C HIS A 397 19.41 -5.82 -13.64
N THR A 398 19.46 -6.96 -12.93
CA THR A 398 18.85 -7.09 -11.58
C THR A 398 19.76 -6.66 -10.42
N GLY A 399 21.01 -6.29 -10.73
CA GLY A 399 21.99 -5.83 -9.75
C GLY A 399 21.78 -4.39 -9.28
N SER A 400 22.79 -3.86 -8.59
CA SER A 400 22.79 -2.51 -8.01
C SER A 400 23.55 -1.47 -8.82
N ALA A 401 24.55 -1.86 -9.62
CA ALA A 401 25.47 -0.90 -10.24
C ALA A 401 24.88 -0.19 -11.47
N MET A 402 24.75 1.13 -11.42
CA MET A 402 24.64 1.99 -12.60
C MET A 402 26.05 2.43 -12.98
N GLU A 403 26.54 2.03 -14.14
CA GLU A 403 27.92 2.33 -14.56
C GLU A 403 28.04 2.36 -16.07
N GLN A 404 29.02 3.12 -16.57
CA GLN A 404 29.33 3.17 -17.99
C GLN A 404 30.15 1.93 -18.38
N LEU A 405 29.67 1.18 -19.39
CA LEU A 405 30.31 -0.04 -19.89
C LEU A 405 31.03 0.17 -21.24
N ASP A 406 30.62 1.18 -22.00
CA ASP A 406 31.17 1.60 -23.31
C ASP A 406 30.84 3.10 -23.52
N GLU A 407 31.36 3.72 -24.58
CA GLU A 407 31.19 5.17 -24.87
C GLU A 407 29.74 5.64 -24.74
N ASP A 408 28.79 4.89 -25.30
CA ASP A 408 27.35 5.22 -25.26
C ASP A 408 26.52 4.19 -24.48
N ILE A 409 27.13 3.19 -23.83
CA ILE A 409 26.41 2.05 -23.24
C ILE A 409 26.61 2.00 -21.73
N TRP A 410 25.51 1.86 -21.00
CA TRP A 410 25.45 1.86 -19.54
C TRP A 410 24.81 0.58 -19.00
N ALA A 411 25.31 0.08 -17.88
CA ALA A 411 24.55 -0.82 -17.01
C ALA A 411 23.47 0.01 -16.31
N LEU A 412 22.22 -0.47 -16.33
CA LEU A 412 21.11 0.19 -15.68
C LEU A 412 20.40 -0.77 -14.71
N PRO A 413 20.50 -0.56 -13.40
CA PRO A 413 19.76 -1.33 -12.42
C PRO A 413 18.26 -1.26 -12.69
N LEU A 414 17.57 -2.40 -12.63
CA LEU A 414 16.11 -2.48 -12.83
C LEU A 414 15.35 -1.59 -11.83
N SER A 415 15.92 -1.31 -10.65
CA SER A 415 15.35 -0.39 -9.67
C SER A 415 15.18 1.04 -10.21
N ALA A 416 16.01 1.48 -11.15
CA ALA A 416 15.86 2.76 -11.83
C ALA A 416 14.57 2.85 -12.67
N LEU A 417 13.98 1.72 -13.08
CA LEU A 417 12.69 1.68 -13.75
C LEU A 417 11.51 1.63 -12.75
N THR A 418 11.79 1.47 -11.46
CA THR A 418 10.77 1.38 -10.40
C THR A 418 10.70 2.60 -9.50
N ASP A 419 11.82 3.28 -9.29
CA ASP A 419 11.96 4.41 -8.41
C ASP A 419 12.50 5.62 -9.16
N PRO A 420 11.70 6.69 -9.36
CA PRO A 420 12.17 7.92 -9.99
C PRO A 420 13.35 8.58 -9.29
N SER A 421 13.52 8.38 -7.98
CA SER A 421 14.61 8.99 -7.22
C SER A 421 15.99 8.44 -7.60
N ALA A 422 16.05 7.26 -8.22
CA ALA A 422 17.28 6.66 -8.74
C ALA A 422 17.97 7.49 -9.82
N TRP A 423 17.27 8.45 -10.42
CA TRP A 423 17.79 9.35 -11.46
C TRP A 423 18.21 10.73 -10.92
N SER A 424 18.17 10.93 -9.59
CA SER A 424 18.59 12.17 -8.94
C SER A 424 20.03 12.06 -8.43
N SER A 425 20.87 13.04 -8.79
CA SER A 425 22.33 13.06 -8.58
C SER A 425 22.78 13.32 -7.13
N THR A 426 22.13 12.71 -6.14
CA THR A 426 22.59 12.77 -4.73
C THR A 426 23.25 11.44 -4.38
N PRO A 427 24.55 11.39 -4.04
CA PRO A 427 25.25 10.12 -3.84
C PRO A 427 24.67 9.35 -2.65
N GLN A 428 24.16 8.14 -2.89
CA GLN A 428 23.85 7.19 -1.83
C GLN A 428 25.10 6.34 -1.54
N SER A 429 25.67 6.51 -0.35
CA SER A 429 26.76 5.67 0.18
C SER A 429 26.22 4.29 0.56
N THR A 430 26.77 3.26 -0.08
CA THR A 430 26.52 1.84 0.14
C THR A 430 27.25 1.29 1.35
N THR A 431 26.53 0.59 2.24
CA THR A 431 26.92 -0.73 2.80
C THR A 431 25.72 -1.32 3.54
N GLY A 432 25.29 -2.52 3.14
CA GLY A 432 24.15 -3.22 3.73
C GLY A 432 24.52 -4.43 4.58
N LYS A 433 23.55 -4.86 5.40
CA LYS A 433 23.18 -6.28 5.61
C LYS A 433 21.70 -6.34 6.03
N GLU A 434 20.90 -7.09 5.25
CA GLU A 434 19.47 -7.38 5.42
C GLU A 434 19.26 -8.41 6.56
N ILE A 435 18.15 -8.45 7.33
CA ILE A 435 16.79 -8.88 6.94
C ILE A 435 15.66 -8.04 7.63
N ILE A 436 14.88 -7.35 6.78
CA ILE A 436 13.42 -7.13 6.71
C ILE A 436 12.58 -7.04 8.01
N THR A 437 12.23 -5.80 8.38
CA THR A 437 10.82 -5.36 8.50
C THR A 437 10.67 -4.17 7.56
N VAL A 438 9.64 -4.12 6.69
CA VAL A 438 9.46 -2.99 5.76
C VAL A 438 8.98 -1.77 6.56
N THR A 439 9.93 -0.97 7.02
CA THR A 439 9.74 0.42 7.42
C THR A 439 10.36 1.30 6.34
N ALA A 440 9.61 2.29 5.86
CA ALA A 440 10.18 3.35 5.03
C ALA A 440 11.36 4.01 5.78
N PRO A 441 12.45 4.45 5.09
CA PRO A 441 13.55 5.12 5.78
C PRO A 441 13.02 6.34 6.52
N ALA A 442 13.43 6.49 7.79
CA ALA A 442 13.19 7.69 8.57
C ALA A 442 13.94 8.86 7.89
N PRO A 443 13.34 10.06 7.81
CA PRO A 443 14.03 11.23 7.28
C PRO A 443 15.22 11.60 8.15
N ASP A 444 16.30 12.14 7.56
CA ASP A 444 17.44 12.80 8.24
C ASP A 444 17.01 14.07 9.02
N THR A 445 15.72 14.25 9.25
CA THR A 445 15.08 15.41 9.84
C THR A 445 14.36 14.94 11.10
N PRO A 446 14.71 15.43 12.31
CA PRO A 446 14.02 15.03 13.53
C PRO A 446 12.53 15.36 13.41
N SER A 447 11.68 14.40 13.73
CA SER A 447 10.23 14.53 13.58
C SER A 447 9.52 14.60 14.93
N VAL A 448 8.56 15.53 15.06
CA VAL A 448 7.73 15.74 16.25
C VAL A 448 6.27 15.53 15.90
N PHE A 449 5.60 14.62 16.61
CA PHE A 449 4.16 14.44 16.53
C PHE A 449 3.45 15.33 17.55
N LEU A 450 2.52 16.18 17.10
CA LEU A 450 1.67 16.98 17.98
C LEU A 450 0.43 16.19 18.39
N SER A 451 0.36 15.77 19.65
CA SER A 451 -0.87 15.19 20.23
C SER A 451 -1.63 16.26 21.01
N TYR A 452 -2.87 16.52 20.60
CA TYR A 452 -3.74 17.55 21.17
C TYR A 452 -5.22 17.23 20.87
N VAL A 453 -6.14 17.94 21.53
CA VAL A 453 -7.57 17.85 21.23
C VAL A 453 -7.97 18.99 20.31
N HIS A 454 -8.49 18.70 19.12
CA HIS A 454 -8.90 19.71 18.12
C HIS A 454 -9.86 20.76 18.68
N ASN A 455 -10.87 20.31 19.44
CA ASN A 455 -11.85 21.21 20.04
C ASN A 455 -11.22 22.15 21.08
N ASP A 456 -10.12 21.74 21.73
CA ASP A 456 -9.40 22.62 22.63
C ASP A 456 -8.61 23.66 21.85
N ASP A 457 -7.97 23.29 20.73
CA ASP A 457 -7.28 24.25 19.86
C ASP A 457 -8.24 25.29 19.27
N GLU A 458 -9.45 24.88 18.88
CA GLU A 458 -10.53 25.82 18.51
C GLU A 458 -10.95 26.73 19.68
N THR A 459 -10.97 26.20 20.91
CA THR A 459 -11.30 26.97 22.13
C THR A 459 -10.21 27.98 22.50
N PHE A 460 -8.96 27.69 22.14
CA PHE A 460 -7.82 28.57 22.32
C PHE A 460 -7.49 29.36 21.03
N ASP A 461 -8.44 29.55 20.11
CA ASP A 461 -8.26 30.34 18.89
C ASP A 461 -7.05 29.93 18.01
N GLY A 462 -6.78 28.62 17.91
CA GLY A 462 -5.68 28.04 17.13
C GLY A 462 -4.30 28.15 17.80
N LEU A 463 -4.26 28.49 19.09
CA LEU A 463 -3.03 28.70 19.86
C LEU A 463 -2.13 27.46 19.91
N LEU A 464 -2.68 26.24 20.06
CA LEU A 464 -1.89 25.03 20.29
C LEU A 464 -1.11 24.63 19.04
N VAL A 465 -1.77 24.65 17.89
CA VAL A 465 -1.12 24.40 16.59
C VAL A 465 -0.14 25.52 16.24
N SER A 466 -0.55 26.79 16.43
CA SER A 466 0.31 27.94 16.19
C SER A 466 1.57 27.92 17.08
N PHE A 467 1.44 27.47 18.32
CA PHE A 467 2.56 27.32 19.25
C PHE A 467 3.51 26.22 18.80
N ALA A 468 3.01 25.04 18.41
CA ALA A 468 3.84 23.96 17.89
C ALA A 468 4.61 24.36 16.60
N GLU A 469 3.96 25.09 15.69
CA GLU A 469 4.62 25.66 14.51
C GLU A 469 5.70 26.67 14.88
N GLN A 470 5.46 27.49 15.90
CA GLN A 470 6.44 28.45 16.39
C GLN A 470 7.63 27.74 17.07
N VAL A 471 7.41 26.62 17.75
CA VAL A 471 8.49 25.76 18.30
C VAL A 471 9.34 25.20 17.17
N ALA A 472 8.75 24.68 16.09
CA ALA A 472 9.50 24.16 14.94
C ALA A 472 10.34 25.25 14.25
N LYS A 473 9.77 26.47 14.08
CA LYS A 473 10.51 27.63 13.56
C LYS A 473 11.65 28.07 14.49
N ALA A 474 11.40 28.09 15.79
CA ALA A 474 12.41 28.44 16.79
C ALA A 474 13.54 27.40 16.83
N TYR A 475 13.22 26.11 16.71
CA TYR A 475 14.19 25.02 16.61
C TYR A 475 15.11 25.23 15.41
N GLN A 476 14.57 25.43 14.20
CA GLN A 476 15.38 25.67 13.01
C GLN A 476 16.26 26.92 13.12
N THR A 477 15.77 27.96 13.80
CA THR A 477 16.54 29.18 14.03
C THR A 477 17.71 28.95 15.01
N GLU A 478 17.53 28.05 15.98
CA GLU A 478 18.51 27.76 17.03
C GLU A 478 19.56 26.73 16.57
N THR A 479 19.16 25.67 15.85
CA THR A 479 20.03 24.53 15.47
C THR A 479 20.52 24.57 14.02
N GLY A 480 19.88 25.38 13.16
CA GLY A 480 20.14 25.39 11.72
C GLY A 480 19.55 24.20 10.94
N THR A 481 18.93 23.24 11.63
CA THR A 481 18.30 22.04 11.05
C THR A 481 16.77 22.14 11.09
N SER A 482 16.08 21.66 10.04
CA SER A 482 14.61 21.64 10.04
C SER A 482 14.05 20.59 11.00
N LEU A 483 12.86 20.85 11.54
CA LEU A 483 12.10 19.92 12.38
C LEU A 483 10.80 19.56 11.66
N GLU A 484 10.57 18.27 11.36
CA GLU A 484 9.30 17.84 10.75
C GLU A 484 8.20 17.86 11.82
N LEU A 485 7.33 18.86 11.79
CA LEU A 485 6.15 18.92 12.65
C LEU A 485 4.98 18.17 12.01
N ILE A 486 4.57 17.06 12.63
CA ILE A 486 3.42 16.27 12.25
C ILE A 486 2.22 16.77 13.05
N VAL A 487 1.33 17.53 12.39
CA VAL A 487 0.07 18.04 12.98
C VAL A 487 -1.11 17.27 12.40
N ASP A 488 -2.01 16.82 13.26
CA ASP A 488 -3.31 16.28 12.82
C ASP A 488 -4.22 17.40 12.30
N ARG A 489 -4.02 17.83 11.06
CA ARG A 489 -4.87 18.86 10.43
C ARG A 489 -6.14 18.26 9.84
N SER A 490 -7.27 18.63 10.43
CA SER A 490 -8.61 18.29 9.98
C SER A 490 -9.02 19.09 8.74
N SER A 491 -9.13 18.40 7.60
CA SER A 491 -10.06 18.77 6.53
C SER A 491 -10.62 17.50 5.84
N ILE A 492 -11.53 16.84 6.58
CA ILE A 492 -12.69 15.99 6.21
C ILE A 492 -12.53 15.03 5.00
N ASN A 493 -12.50 13.69 5.17
CA ASN A 493 -13.67 12.81 5.39
C ASN A 493 -13.36 11.49 6.13
N TRP A 494 -14.34 11.06 6.93
CA TRP A 494 -14.38 10.06 8.03
C TRP A 494 -14.18 8.55 7.69
N GLY A 495 -13.61 7.80 8.67
CA GLY A 495 -13.93 6.37 8.94
C GLY A 495 -12.81 5.34 8.70
N GLU A 496 -12.42 4.64 9.77
CA GLU A 496 -11.44 3.52 9.90
C GLU A 496 -10.00 3.71 9.39
N ARG A 497 -9.75 4.44 8.30
CA ARG A 497 -8.40 4.66 7.74
C ARG A 497 -7.58 5.73 8.48
N TRP A 498 -8.21 6.48 9.38
CA TRP A 498 -7.54 7.57 10.11
C TRP A 498 -6.65 7.02 11.25
N ARG A 499 -7.07 5.97 11.96
CA ARG A 499 -6.31 5.37 13.07
C ARG A 499 -5.02 4.71 12.60
N ASN A 500 -5.06 3.90 11.54
CA ASN A 500 -3.84 3.26 11.01
C ASN A 500 -2.83 4.29 10.49
N ARG A 501 -3.32 5.43 9.97
CA ARG A 501 -2.47 6.54 9.56
C ARG A 501 -1.83 7.17 10.79
N LEU A 502 -2.62 7.57 11.80
CA LEU A 502 -2.07 8.13 13.04
C LEU A 502 -1.09 7.20 13.74
N THR A 503 -1.37 5.90 13.83
CA THR A 503 -0.45 4.92 14.43
C THR A 503 0.86 4.82 13.63
N THR A 504 0.81 4.88 12.29
CA THR A 504 2.02 4.89 11.45
C THR A 504 2.81 6.20 11.60
N GLU A 505 2.10 7.33 11.70
CA GLU A 505 2.65 8.68 11.88
C GLU A 505 3.24 8.91 13.28
N LEU A 506 2.64 8.27 14.29
CA LEU A 506 3.11 8.26 15.68
C LEU A 506 4.32 7.33 15.84
N ALA A 507 4.31 6.16 15.18
CA ALA A 507 5.41 5.21 15.21
C ALA A 507 6.68 5.77 14.53
N ARG A 508 6.53 6.56 13.46
CA ARG A 508 7.66 7.20 12.76
C ARG A 508 8.22 8.42 13.50
N ALA A 509 7.45 9.06 14.37
CA ALA A 509 7.88 10.25 15.09
C ALA A 509 9.04 9.94 16.06
N ASN A 510 10.03 10.82 16.12
CA ASN A 510 11.14 10.74 17.08
C ASN A 510 10.74 11.34 18.44
N PHE A 511 9.87 12.34 18.42
CA PHE A 511 9.40 13.04 19.62
C PHE A 511 7.89 13.18 19.62
N LEU A 512 7.29 13.18 20.81
CA LEU A 512 5.88 13.46 21.04
C LEU A 512 5.75 14.80 21.78
N LEU A 513 5.05 15.76 21.18
CA LEU A 513 4.65 17.00 21.83
C LEU A 513 3.19 16.88 22.27
N ALA A 514 2.95 16.59 23.56
CA ALA A 514 1.61 16.39 24.11
C ALA A 514 1.08 17.65 24.79
N MET A 515 -0.02 18.20 24.28
CA MET A 515 -0.69 19.41 24.80
C MET A 515 -1.80 19.03 25.79
N VAL A 516 -1.48 18.94 27.07
CA VAL A 516 -2.34 18.31 28.08
C VAL A 516 -3.34 19.29 28.70
N THR A 517 -4.62 18.98 28.54
CA THR A 517 -5.80 19.70 29.05
C THR A 517 -6.78 18.74 29.76
N PRO A 518 -7.85 19.21 30.42
CA PRO A 518 -8.96 18.35 30.87
C PRO A 518 -9.58 17.48 29.78
N SER A 519 -9.71 17.98 28.54
CA SER A 519 -10.29 17.21 27.44
C SER A 519 -9.29 16.16 26.92
N TYR A 520 -7.99 16.47 26.94
CA TYR A 520 -6.92 15.57 26.53
C TYR A 520 -6.94 14.27 27.33
N ILE A 521 -6.93 14.37 28.67
CA ILE A 521 -6.94 13.19 29.54
C ILE A 521 -8.23 12.38 29.43
N ARG A 522 -9.34 13.00 29.00
CA ARG A 522 -10.63 12.31 28.78
C ARG A 522 -10.75 11.72 27.39
N SER A 523 -10.01 12.23 26.42
CA SER A 523 -9.93 11.72 25.06
C SER A 523 -9.27 10.34 25.04
N LYS A 524 -10.04 9.30 24.73
CA LYS A 524 -9.50 7.93 24.58
C LYS A 524 -8.37 7.89 23.54
N VAL A 525 -8.50 8.67 22.46
CA VAL A 525 -7.53 8.70 21.36
C VAL A 525 -6.21 9.32 21.80
N CYS A 526 -6.23 10.49 22.44
CA CYS A 526 -5.00 11.14 22.91
C CYS A 526 -4.30 10.32 24.02
N ARG A 527 -5.08 9.57 24.82
CA ARG A 527 -4.50 8.60 25.78
C ARG A 527 -3.82 7.44 25.07
N GLU A 528 -4.46 6.87 24.05
CA GLU A 528 -3.87 5.79 23.25
C GLU A 528 -2.59 6.25 22.57
N GLU A 529 -2.58 7.44 21.94
CA GLU A 529 -1.37 8.01 21.31
C GLU A 529 -0.22 8.21 22.31
N PHE A 530 -0.49 8.79 23.48
CA PHE A 530 0.53 9.02 24.49
C PHE A 530 1.14 7.69 24.99
N LEU A 531 0.29 6.71 25.28
CA LEU A 531 0.71 5.43 25.83
C LEU A 531 1.42 4.56 24.78
N GLU A 532 0.97 4.61 23.52
CA GLU A 532 1.59 3.92 22.40
C GLU A 532 2.99 4.48 22.09
N PHE A 533 3.14 5.81 22.09
CA PHE A 533 4.45 6.44 21.91
C PHE A 533 5.41 6.07 23.06
N ARG A 534 4.94 6.15 24.31
CA ARG A 534 5.74 5.77 25.49
C ARG A 534 6.19 4.32 25.47
N ALA A 535 5.33 3.41 25.00
CA ALA A 535 5.69 2.00 24.86
C ALA A 535 6.79 1.80 23.80
N GLY A 536 6.80 2.60 22.73
CA GLY A 536 7.81 2.56 21.68
C GLY A 536 9.17 3.17 22.06
N GLU A 537 9.25 4.05 23.06
CA GLU A 537 10.51 4.63 23.54
C GLU A 537 11.50 3.56 24.05
N ALA A 538 10.99 2.50 24.68
CA ALA A 538 11.81 1.39 25.18
C ALA A 538 12.47 0.59 24.04
N THR A 539 11.89 0.59 22.85
CA THR A 539 12.43 -0.05 21.64
C THR A 539 13.45 0.86 20.94
N LYS A 540 13.30 2.18 21.07
CA LYS A 540 14.16 3.20 20.44
C LYS A 540 15.31 3.67 21.33
N GLY A 541 15.30 3.35 22.63
CA GLY A 541 16.36 3.70 23.58
C GLY A 541 16.47 5.21 23.88
N HIS A 542 15.42 6.00 23.61
CA HIS A 542 15.43 7.46 23.75
C HIS A 542 14.22 7.98 24.56
N ASP A 543 14.38 9.12 25.25
CA ASP A 543 13.29 9.85 25.93
C ASP A 543 12.75 10.96 25.00
N GLY A 544 11.72 10.62 24.25
CA GLY A 544 11.10 11.43 23.21
C GLY A 544 9.82 12.16 23.63
N ILE A 545 9.27 11.92 24.83
CA ILE A 545 8.04 12.57 25.29
C ILE A 545 8.30 13.97 25.87
N LEU A 546 7.64 14.96 25.28
CA LEU A 546 7.57 16.34 25.76
C LEU A 546 6.11 16.70 26.05
N ALA A 547 5.70 16.50 27.30
CA ALA A 547 4.35 16.84 27.75
C ALA A 547 4.30 18.27 28.30
N LEU A 548 3.46 19.11 27.70
CA LEU A 548 3.20 20.48 28.15
C LEU A 548 1.82 20.57 28.80
N LEU A 549 1.79 21.05 30.03
CA LEU A 549 0.55 21.33 30.74
C LEU A 549 -0.05 22.63 30.19
N VAL A 550 -1.14 22.51 29.43
CA VAL A 550 -1.88 23.66 28.89
C VAL A 550 -2.87 24.21 29.92
N LYS A 551 -3.60 23.30 30.58
CA LYS A 551 -4.62 23.60 31.61
C LYS A 551 -4.71 22.46 32.62
N ASP A 552 -4.94 22.74 33.91
CA ASP A 552 -5.07 21.71 34.96
C ASP A 552 -6.14 20.66 34.61
N PRO A 553 -5.75 19.38 34.38
CA PRO A 553 -6.66 18.30 34.01
C PRO A 553 -7.62 17.86 35.10
N ARG A 554 -7.43 18.31 36.35
CA ARG A 554 -8.23 17.89 37.53
C ARG A 554 -8.19 16.38 37.77
N TRP A 555 -6.97 15.85 37.93
CA TRP A 555 -6.66 14.42 38.06
C TRP A 555 -7.49 13.63 39.09
N ASN A 556 -7.99 14.29 40.13
CA ASN A 556 -8.67 13.65 41.25
C ASN A 556 -10.19 13.50 41.05
N ARG A 557 -10.73 13.82 39.86
CA ARG A 557 -12.17 13.61 39.61
C ARG A 557 -12.52 12.12 39.53
N PRO A 558 -13.69 11.68 40.02
CA PRO A 558 -14.08 10.27 40.03
C PRO A 558 -14.11 9.61 38.64
N ASP A 559 -14.41 10.39 37.59
CA ASP A 559 -14.45 9.94 36.20
C ASP A 559 -13.06 9.74 35.56
N VAL A 560 -11.99 10.12 36.27
CA VAL A 560 -10.61 10.16 35.78
C VAL A 560 -9.65 9.38 36.69
N ALA A 561 -9.80 9.52 38.01
CA ALA A 561 -8.87 9.00 39.01
C ALA A 561 -8.71 7.48 39.01
N GLY A 562 -9.68 6.73 38.46
CA GLY A 562 -9.65 5.27 38.34
C GLY A 562 -9.19 4.73 36.98
N ASP A 563 -8.87 5.58 36.01
CA ASP A 563 -8.40 5.15 34.67
C ASP A 563 -6.87 4.90 34.71
N PRO A 564 -6.41 3.64 34.48
CA PRO A 564 -4.98 3.30 34.54
C PRO A 564 -4.13 4.08 33.52
N GLY A 565 -4.69 4.40 32.36
CA GLY A 565 -4.01 5.18 31.33
C GLY A 565 -3.81 6.63 31.77
N VAL A 566 -4.79 7.21 32.47
CA VAL A 566 -4.64 8.54 33.07
C VAL A 566 -3.60 8.55 34.19
N ALA A 567 -3.59 7.53 35.05
CA ALA A 567 -2.56 7.40 36.09
C ALA A 567 -1.15 7.33 35.48
N GLN A 568 -1.00 6.57 34.40
CA GLN A 568 0.25 6.44 33.65
C GLN A 568 0.70 7.74 32.96
N ILE A 569 -0.22 8.51 32.37
CA ILE A 569 0.10 9.83 31.81
C ILE A 569 0.56 10.77 32.93
N ARG A 570 -0.15 10.78 34.07
CA ARG A 570 0.21 11.59 35.24
C ARG A 570 1.57 11.20 35.81
N GLU A 571 1.86 9.92 35.90
CA GLU A 571 3.14 9.38 36.38
C GLU A 571 4.27 9.77 35.42
N THR A 572 4.12 9.54 34.11
CA THR A 572 5.11 9.96 33.11
C THR A 572 5.33 11.47 33.10
N MET A 573 4.28 12.28 33.28
CA MET A 573 4.44 13.72 33.50
C MET A 573 5.17 14.01 34.81
N SER A 574 4.86 13.35 35.93
CA SER A 574 5.58 13.59 37.19
C SER A 574 7.05 13.16 37.17
N GLU A 575 7.38 12.10 36.41
CA GLU A 575 8.73 11.55 36.27
C GLU A 575 9.58 12.34 35.26
N ARG A 576 8.93 12.89 34.22
CA ARG A 576 9.62 13.39 33.01
C ARG A 576 9.24 14.82 32.60
N GLN A 577 8.34 15.49 33.29
CA GLN A 577 7.99 16.88 32.98
C GLN A 577 9.04 17.83 33.57
N TRP A 578 10.07 18.11 32.76
CA TRP A 578 11.19 18.98 33.11
C TRP A 578 11.03 20.44 32.64
N LEU A 579 9.89 20.82 32.04
CA LEU A 579 9.62 22.21 31.64
C LEU A 579 8.50 22.84 32.46
N THR A 580 8.89 23.69 33.42
CA THR A 580 7.99 24.69 33.98
C THR A 580 8.00 25.89 33.04
N LEU A 581 6.91 26.11 32.30
CA LEU A 581 6.77 27.30 31.49
C LEU A 581 6.68 28.53 32.41
N GLU A 582 7.36 29.61 32.05
CA GLU A 582 7.32 30.86 32.83
C GLU A 582 5.88 31.42 32.95
N HIS A 583 5.05 31.12 31.96
CA HIS A 583 3.65 31.51 31.90
C HIS A 583 2.79 30.32 31.42
N PRO A 584 1.56 30.17 31.94
CA PRO A 584 0.61 29.18 31.44
C PRO A 584 0.41 29.35 29.93
N LEU A 585 0.43 28.24 29.18
CA LEU A 585 0.23 28.26 27.73
C LEU A 585 -1.07 28.96 27.34
N GLU A 586 -2.13 28.74 28.12
CA GLU A 586 -3.45 29.34 27.94
C GLU A 586 -3.52 30.87 28.10
N GLU A 587 -2.47 31.50 28.63
CA GLU A 587 -2.37 32.97 28.81
C GLU A 587 -1.52 33.64 27.72
N LEU A 588 -0.98 32.89 26.76
CA LEU A 588 -0.11 33.42 25.71
C LEU A 588 -0.91 33.92 24.51
N GLU A 589 -0.52 35.09 23.98
CA GLU A 589 -1.08 35.64 22.74
C GLU A 589 -0.14 35.41 21.55
N VAL A 590 -0.66 34.87 20.45
CA VAL A 590 0.09 34.56 19.22
C VAL A 590 0.78 35.80 18.67
N GLY A 591 2.07 35.68 18.34
CA GLY A 591 2.87 36.76 17.75
C GLY A 591 3.53 37.71 18.76
N THR A 592 3.17 37.64 20.04
CA THR A 592 3.83 38.44 21.10
C THR A 592 5.29 38.03 21.33
N SER A 593 6.06 38.91 21.98
CA SER A 593 7.44 38.59 22.37
C SER A 593 7.49 37.50 23.45
N GLN A 594 6.44 37.37 24.26
CA GLN A 594 6.30 36.35 25.28
C GLN A 594 6.02 34.98 24.66
N PHE A 595 5.07 34.89 23.72
CA PHE A 595 4.78 33.66 22.95
C PHE A 595 6.02 33.12 22.24
N ARG A 596 6.78 33.99 21.56
CA ARG A 596 8.04 33.61 20.89
C ARG A 596 9.12 33.14 21.87
N ARG A 597 9.26 33.79 23.03
CA ARG A 597 10.22 33.39 24.07
C ARG A 597 9.86 32.03 24.69
N THR A 598 8.58 31.78 24.97
CA THR A 598 8.13 30.49 25.50
C THR A 598 8.33 29.37 24.48
N ALA A 599 8.02 29.60 23.20
CA ALA A 599 8.28 28.62 22.14
C ALA A 599 9.78 28.35 21.94
N GLN A 600 10.64 29.37 22.09
CA GLN A 600 12.10 29.21 22.06
C GLN A 600 12.61 28.35 23.23
N ALA A 601 12.05 28.51 24.43
CA ALA A 601 12.42 27.69 25.58
C ALA A 601 12.10 26.20 25.35
N VAL A 602 10.93 25.91 24.77
CA VAL A 602 10.53 24.55 24.38
C VAL A 602 11.43 24.01 23.25
N ALA A 603 11.74 24.82 22.24
CA ALA A 603 12.62 24.44 21.14
C ALA A 603 14.04 24.10 21.61
N LYS A 604 14.60 24.86 22.57
CA LYS A 604 15.90 24.56 23.20
C LYS A 604 15.89 23.24 23.96
N ALA A 605 14.80 22.96 24.67
CA ALA A 605 14.64 21.71 25.39
C ALA A 605 14.49 20.49 24.46
N LEU A 606 13.90 20.70 23.27
CA LEU A 606 13.82 19.72 22.21
C LEU A 606 15.17 19.52 21.53
N ALA A 607 15.90 20.59 21.19
CA ALA A 607 17.25 20.54 20.63
C ALA A 607 18.20 19.73 21.52
N LYS A 608 18.22 19.99 22.83
CA LYS A 608 19.04 19.23 23.76
C LYS A 608 18.72 17.72 23.76
N ARG A 609 17.46 17.34 23.51
CA ARG A 609 17.04 15.93 23.43
C ARG A 609 17.35 15.30 22.08
N VAL A 610 17.25 16.07 21.00
CA VAL A 610 17.73 15.64 19.67
C VAL A 610 19.24 15.43 19.72
N ASP A 611 20.01 16.37 20.28
CA ASP A 611 21.45 16.23 20.42
C ASP A 611 21.83 15.02 21.30
N ALA A 612 21.08 14.77 22.39
CA ALA A 612 21.28 13.59 23.23
C ALA A 612 20.90 12.28 22.50
N PHE A 613 19.91 12.32 21.62
CA PHE A 613 19.51 11.22 20.76
C PHE A 613 20.57 10.93 19.69
N ASP A 614 21.11 11.97 19.06
CA ASP A 614 22.15 11.86 18.02
C ASP A 614 23.54 11.54 18.59
N SER A 615 23.80 11.90 19.86
CA SER A 615 25.08 11.66 20.56
C SER A 615 25.11 10.35 21.36
N ALA A 616 24.00 9.61 21.44
CA ALA A 616 23.98 8.32 22.12
C ALA A 616 24.83 7.33 21.32
N PRO A 617 25.84 6.66 21.93
CA PRO A 617 26.64 5.69 21.20
C PRO A 617 25.73 4.57 20.67
N PRO A 618 25.94 4.10 19.43
CA PRO A 618 25.23 2.91 18.95
C PRO A 618 25.55 1.76 19.92
N PRO A 619 24.58 0.85 20.18
CA PRO A 619 24.82 -0.29 21.05
C PRO A 619 26.03 -1.06 20.51
N ALA A 620 27.03 -1.26 21.38
CA ALA A 620 28.33 -1.79 20.98
C ALA A 620 28.20 -3.21 20.40
N GLU A 621 28.73 -3.42 19.21
CA GLU A 621 29.12 -4.76 18.74
C GLU A 621 30.29 -5.23 19.60
N SER A 622 30.06 -6.17 20.51
CA SER A 622 31.12 -6.88 21.22
C SER A 622 31.53 -8.12 20.44
N THR A 623 32.76 -8.13 19.94
CA THR A 623 33.47 -9.35 19.58
C THR A 623 34.39 -9.80 20.72
N SER A 624 34.32 -11.11 21.00
CA SER A 624 35.24 -12.02 21.71
C SER A 624 35.30 -12.02 23.25
N GLU A 625 34.78 -13.13 23.81
CA GLU A 625 35.48 -14.07 24.71
C GLU A 625 35.38 -13.94 26.25
N ALA A 626 34.40 -13.23 26.80
CA ALA A 626 34.15 -13.30 28.25
C ALA A 626 32.67 -13.08 28.67
N SER A 627 31.76 -14.03 28.39
CA SER A 627 30.49 -14.16 29.15
C SER A 627 29.66 -15.44 28.91
N GLU A 628 30.15 -16.46 28.18
CA GLU A 628 29.32 -17.67 27.90
C GLU A 628 28.91 -18.44 29.18
N GLN A 629 29.60 -18.26 30.31
CA GLN A 629 29.21 -18.87 31.59
C GLN A 629 28.22 -18.05 32.44
N ASP A 630 28.24 -16.71 32.36
CA ASP A 630 27.32 -15.86 33.15
C ASP A 630 25.91 -15.81 32.53
N ASP A 631 25.82 -15.90 31.19
CA ASP A 631 24.54 -15.91 30.47
C ASP A 631 23.81 -17.27 30.56
N GLU A 632 24.54 -18.40 30.69
CA GLU A 632 23.95 -19.71 30.96
C GLU A 632 23.35 -19.80 32.37
N ASP A 633 24.07 -19.31 33.40
CA ASP A 633 23.59 -19.31 34.79
C ASP A 633 22.35 -18.42 34.96
N GLY A 634 22.31 -17.24 34.32
CA GLY A 634 21.14 -16.34 34.38
C GLY A 634 19.89 -16.86 33.63
N LEU A 635 20.09 -17.63 32.56
CA LEU A 635 19.00 -18.31 31.84
C LEU A 635 18.45 -19.49 32.65
N LEU A 636 19.32 -20.25 33.32
CA LEU A 636 18.92 -21.33 34.22
C LEU A 636 18.11 -20.80 35.41
N GLU A 637 18.59 -19.74 36.08
CA GLU A 637 17.85 -19.11 37.19
C GLU A 637 16.48 -18.57 36.75
N LEU A 638 16.38 -18.04 35.53
CA LEU A 638 15.11 -17.55 34.98
C LEU A 638 14.15 -18.70 34.65
N GLN A 639 14.66 -19.80 34.09
CA GLN A 639 13.87 -21.00 33.82
C GLN A 639 13.38 -21.67 35.11
N GLU A 640 14.23 -21.81 36.13
CA GLU A 640 13.87 -22.30 37.46
C GLU A 640 12.81 -21.39 38.10
N ARG A 641 12.98 -20.06 38.03
CA ARG A 641 11.98 -19.12 38.55
C ARG A 641 10.63 -19.24 37.85
N ILE A 642 10.61 -19.50 36.53
CA ILE A 642 9.36 -19.72 35.81
C ILE A 642 8.70 -21.01 36.28
N HIS A 643 9.45 -22.11 36.36
CA HIS A 643 8.91 -23.43 36.72
C HIS A 643 8.52 -23.55 38.20
N ASP A 644 9.32 -23.03 39.13
CA ASP A 644 9.13 -23.24 40.57
C ASP A 644 8.29 -22.14 41.24
N VAL A 645 8.20 -20.95 40.65
CA VAL A 645 7.56 -19.79 41.29
C VAL A 645 6.42 -19.22 40.47
N LEU A 646 6.66 -18.85 39.21
CA LEU A 646 5.67 -18.10 38.42
C LEU A 646 4.55 -19.01 37.89
N MET A 647 4.88 -20.17 37.35
CA MET A 647 3.89 -21.15 36.86
C MET A 647 3.01 -21.70 37.98
N PRO A 648 3.53 -22.17 39.13
CA PRO A 648 2.68 -22.67 40.22
C PRO A 648 1.78 -21.58 40.81
N ARG A 649 2.29 -20.34 40.90
CA ARG A 649 1.50 -19.18 41.34
C ARG A 649 0.40 -18.86 40.33
N PHE A 650 0.69 -18.88 39.04
CA PHE A 650 -0.31 -18.66 37.99
C PHE A 650 -1.39 -19.76 38.02
N THR A 651 -1.00 -21.03 38.11
CA THR A 651 -1.92 -22.18 38.22
C THR A 651 -2.81 -22.08 39.46
N ALA A 652 -2.27 -21.69 40.61
CA ALA A 652 -3.05 -21.46 41.83
C ALA A 652 -4.10 -20.35 41.63
N ARG A 653 -3.71 -19.22 41.02
CA ARG A 653 -4.65 -18.12 40.73
C ARG A 653 -5.68 -18.48 39.67
N ALA A 654 -5.33 -19.29 38.69
CA ALA A 654 -6.26 -19.80 37.69
C ALA A 654 -7.31 -20.72 38.35
N SER A 655 -6.89 -21.57 39.29
CA SER A 655 -7.79 -22.44 40.07
C SER A 655 -8.73 -21.65 40.99
N GLU A 656 -8.22 -20.63 41.69
CA GLU A 656 -9.04 -19.74 42.52
C GLU A 656 -10.08 -18.98 41.69
N PHE A 657 -9.67 -18.47 40.53
CA PHE A 657 -10.55 -17.79 39.58
C PHE A 657 -11.63 -18.73 39.03
N ASP A 658 -11.25 -19.94 38.62
CA ASP A 658 -12.15 -20.99 38.13
C ASP A 658 -13.16 -21.41 39.21
N GLN A 659 -12.73 -21.54 40.47
CA GLN A 659 -13.62 -21.77 41.60
C GLN A 659 -14.61 -20.60 41.81
N ALA A 660 -14.13 -19.35 41.83
CA ALA A 660 -15.00 -18.18 41.97
C ALA A 660 -16.03 -18.09 40.84
N LEU A 661 -15.62 -18.48 39.63
CA LEU A 661 -16.48 -18.58 38.47
C LEU A 661 -17.58 -19.64 38.63
N ARG A 662 -17.21 -20.87 39.02
CA ARG A 662 -18.16 -21.96 39.28
C ARG A 662 -19.15 -21.60 40.38
N GLU A 663 -18.70 -21.00 41.47
CA GLU A 663 -19.57 -20.58 42.58
C GLU A 663 -20.56 -19.50 42.13
N LEU A 664 -20.10 -18.50 41.35
CA LEU A 664 -20.98 -17.50 40.76
C LEU A 664 -22.00 -18.15 39.82
N PHE A 665 -21.58 -19.13 39.02
CA PHE A 665 -22.44 -19.84 38.09
C PHE A 665 -23.48 -20.73 38.74
N GLN A 666 -23.10 -21.44 39.80
CA GLN A 666 -24.02 -22.24 40.58
C GLN A 666 -25.09 -21.36 41.23
N ASP A 667 -24.69 -20.26 41.86
CA ASP A 667 -25.62 -19.32 42.50
C ASP A 667 -26.48 -18.58 41.47
N PHE A 668 -25.91 -18.19 40.33
CA PHE A 668 -26.64 -17.59 39.22
C PHE A 668 -27.69 -18.55 38.66
N THR A 669 -27.30 -19.79 38.35
CA THR A 669 -28.19 -20.80 37.76
C THR A 669 -29.30 -21.21 38.72
N ALA A 670 -28.98 -21.44 40.00
CA ALA A 670 -29.97 -21.80 41.02
C ALA A 670 -31.02 -20.70 41.24
N LYS A 671 -30.61 -19.42 41.20
CA LYS A 671 -31.52 -18.29 41.42
C LYS A 671 -32.29 -17.91 40.16
N PHE A 672 -31.65 -17.88 38.99
CA PHE A 672 -32.33 -17.52 37.75
C PHE A 672 -33.28 -18.61 37.23
N ASN A 673 -33.01 -19.90 37.49
CA ASN A 673 -33.95 -20.97 37.15
C ASN A 673 -35.20 -21.00 38.05
N SER A 674 -35.18 -20.29 39.18
CA SER A 674 -36.37 -20.11 40.04
C SER A 674 -37.28 -18.95 39.62
N LEU A 675 -36.94 -18.24 38.53
CA LEU A 675 -37.82 -17.24 37.95
C LEU A 675 -38.97 -17.91 37.17
N PRO A 676 -40.20 -17.38 37.24
CA PRO A 676 -41.35 -17.96 36.55
C PRO A 676 -41.16 -17.96 35.02
N GLN A 677 -41.26 -19.14 34.41
CA GLN A 677 -41.16 -19.31 32.96
C GLN A 677 -42.40 -18.71 32.27
N GLY A 678 -42.19 -17.91 31.21
CA GLY A 678 -43.27 -17.35 30.38
C GLY A 678 -43.88 -16.02 30.83
N ARG A 679 -43.37 -15.38 31.90
CA ARG A 679 -43.70 -13.99 32.26
C ARG A 679 -42.44 -13.19 32.60
N PRO A 680 -42.37 -11.89 32.22
CA PRO A 680 -41.21 -11.07 32.53
C PRO A 680 -41.05 -10.92 34.06
N PRO A 681 -39.86 -11.18 34.63
CA PRO A 681 -39.63 -11.09 36.06
C PRO A 681 -39.78 -9.64 36.55
N GLN A 682 -40.39 -9.45 37.72
CA GLN A 682 -40.54 -8.12 38.31
C GLN A 682 -39.17 -7.54 38.70
N SER A 683 -39.02 -6.23 38.52
CA SER A 683 -37.75 -5.53 38.78
C SER A 683 -37.26 -5.72 40.23
N SER A 684 -38.16 -5.82 41.21
CA SER A 684 -37.84 -6.07 42.62
C SER A 684 -37.18 -7.45 42.83
N THR A 685 -37.65 -8.48 42.11
CA THR A 685 -37.08 -9.83 42.14
C THR A 685 -35.67 -9.84 41.54
N LEU A 686 -35.47 -9.16 40.41
CA LEU A 686 -34.14 -9.04 39.79
C LEU A 686 -33.15 -8.28 40.67
N THR A 687 -33.59 -7.22 41.36
CA THR A 687 -32.76 -6.48 42.33
C THR A 687 -32.37 -7.35 43.53
N SER A 688 -33.30 -8.16 44.06
CA SER A 688 -33.00 -9.09 45.16
C SER A 688 -32.04 -10.21 44.77
N ILE A 689 -32.11 -10.70 43.52
CA ILE A 689 -31.14 -11.67 42.98
C ILE A 689 -29.78 -11.00 42.82
N THR A 690 -29.73 -9.77 42.29
CA THR A 690 -28.49 -9.00 42.13
C THR A 690 -27.78 -8.82 43.47
N HIS A 691 -28.49 -8.33 44.50
CA HIS A 691 -27.90 -8.12 45.83
C HIS A 691 -27.32 -9.39 46.45
N ARG A 692 -27.90 -10.56 46.15
CA ARG A 692 -27.41 -11.85 46.65
C ARG A 692 -26.21 -12.38 45.88
N LEU A 693 -26.07 -12.03 44.60
CA LEU A 693 -24.91 -12.39 43.79
C LEU A 693 -23.72 -11.43 44.01
N GLU A 694 -23.94 -10.29 44.64
CA GLU A 694 -22.91 -9.26 44.83
C GLU A 694 -21.64 -9.77 45.53
N PRO A 695 -21.68 -10.58 46.60
CA PRO A 695 -20.46 -11.13 47.19
C PRO A 695 -19.68 -12.04 46.24
N ARG A 696 -20.37 -12.86 45.45
CA ARG A 696 -19.76 -13.74 44.44
C ARG A 696 -19.17 -12.93 43.28
N ARG A 697 -19.85 -11.86 42.87
CA ARG A 697 -19.38 -10.92 41.84
C ARG A 697 -18.08 -10.25 42.27
N THR A 698 -18.02 -9.74 43.50
CA THR A 698 -16.82 -9.10 44.04
C THR A 698 -15.67 -10.10 44.16
N HIS A 699 -15.94 -11.33 44.63
CA HIS A 699 -14.92 -12.38 44.70
C HIS A 699 -14.38 -12.77 43.31
N LEU A 700 -15.25 -12.79 42.29
CA LEU A 700 -14.82 -12.97 40.90
C LEU A 700 -13.93 -11.82 40.41
N ASP A 701 -14.27 -10.56 40.71
CA ASP A 701 -13.44 -9.42 40.31
C ASP A 701 -12.04 -9.45 40.97
N GLU A 702 -11.99 -9.82 42.24
CA GLU A 702 -10.74 -9.96 43.02
C GLU A 702 -9.85 -11.07 42.44
N THR A 703 -10.42 -12.26 42.22
CA THR A 703 -9.68 -13.41 41.65
C THR A 703 -9.28 -13.15 40.18
N ASN A 704 -10.12 -12.50 39.38
CA ASN A 704 -9.79 -12.10 38.01
C ASN A 704 -8.62 -11.10 37.97
N SER A 705 -8.60 -10.14 38.91
CA SER A 705 -7.53 -9.17 39.03
C SER A 705 -6.22 -9.84 39.47
N ALA A 706 -6.30 -10.78 40.41
CA ALA A 706 -5.14 -11.55 40.88
C ALA A 706 -4.57 -12.44 39.76
N LEU A 707 -5.42 -13.14 39.00
CA LEU A 707 -5.03 -13.93 37.83
C LEU A 707 -4.36 -13.06 36.77
N SER A 708 -4.95 -11.91 36.45
CA SER A 708 -4.41 -10.95 35.47
C SER A 708 -3.06 -10.36 35.91
N ALA A 709 -2.83 -10.20 37.21
CA ALA A 709 -1.54 -9.79 37.74
C ALA A 709 -0.50 -10.92 37.62
N SER A 710 -0.84 -12.15 38.02
CA SER A 710 0.08 -13.29 37.86
C SER A 710 0.41 -13.60 36.40
N TRP A 711 -0.55 -13.42 35.48
CA TRP A 711 -0.31 -13.59 34.05
C TRP A 711 0.72 -12.58 33.54
N ARG A 712 0.58 -11.29 33.89
CA ARG A 712 1.55 -10.25 33.49
C ARG A 712 2.96 -10.53 34.01
N ASP A 713 3.08 -11.08 35.22
CA ASP A 713 4.39 -11.44 35.78
C ASP A 713 5.02 -12.62 35.02
N LEU A 714 4.22 -13.62 34.66
CA LEU A 714 4.65 -14.78 33.88
C LEU A 714 4.98 -14.41 32.41
N GLU A 715 4.15 -13.58 31.78
CA GLU A 715 4.31 -13.07 30.41
C GLU A 715 5.62 -12.30 30.26
N LYS A 716 5.96 -11.44 31.23
CA LYS A 716 7.25 -10.73 31.26
C LYS A 716 8.45 -11.67 31.31
N ALA A 717 8.37 -12.74 32.12
CA ALA A 717 9.44 -13.70 32.24
C ALA A 717 9.60 -14.54 30.97
N LEU A 718 8.48 -14.94 30.35
CA LEU A 718 8.49 -15.70 29.10
C LEU A 718 8.97 -14.86 27.91
N ASP A 719 8.60 -13.58 27.84
CA ASP A 719 9.16 -12.64 26.87
C ASP A 719 10.67 -12.47 27.06
N GLN A 720 11.17 -12.49 28.29
CA GLN A 720 12.61 -12.44 28.57
C GLN A 720 13.32 -13.71 28.07
N VAL A 721 12.74 -14.90 28.27
CA VAL A 721 13.27 -16.17 27.73
C VAL A 721 13.25 -16.17 26.19
N VAL A 722 12.18 -15.71 25.55
CA VAL A 722 12.08 -15.66 24.08
C VAL A 722 13.10 -14.68 23.48
N ARG A 723 13.43 -13.60 24.20
CA ARG A 723 14.46 -12.61 23.78
C ARG A 723 15.88 -13.14 23.91
N THR A 724 16.16 -14.01 24.88
CA THR A 724 17.48 -14.62 25.11
C THR A 724 17.66 -15.98 24.43
N ALA A 725 16.61 -16.55 23.83
CA ALA A 725 16.58 -17.87 23.19
C ALA A 725 17.30 -17.97 21.82
N THR A 726 18.45 -17.29 21.64
CA THR A 726 19.46 -17.73 20.67
C THR A 726 20.29 -18.91 21.20
N HIS A 727 20.12 -19.30 22.48
CA HIS A 727 20.84 -20.38 23.14
C HIS A 727 20.09 -21.75 23.06
N PRO A 728 20.76 -22.89 22.73
CA PRO A 728 20.14 -24.20 22.55
C PRO A 728 19.31 -24.72 23.73
N ALA A 729 19.70 -24.39 24.97
CA ALA A 729 19.01 -24.82 26.20
C ALA A 729 17.59 -24.23 26.37
N ALA A 730 17.33 -23.04 25.80
CA ALA A 730 15.99 -22.42 25.83
C ALA A 730 15.01 -23.15 24.90
N ALA A 731 15.50 -23.79 23.83
CA ALA A 731 14.67 -24.50 22.86
C ALA A 731 14.09 -25.82 23.39
N GLU A 732 14.73 -26.45 24.39
CA GLU A 732 14.26 -27.73 24.98
C GLU A 732 13.19 -27.54 26.09
N ALA A 733 13.23 -26.43 26.83
CA ALA A 733 12.31 -26.17 27.96
C ALA A 733 10.98 -25.49 27.57
N LEU A 734 10.92 -24.78 26.44
CA LEU A 734 9.72 -24.04 26.00
C LEU A 734 8.52 -24.93 25.59
N PRO A 735 8.70 -26.12 24.97
CA PRO A 735 7.59 -26.99 24.61
C PRO A 735 6.81 -27.56 25.81
N SER A 736 7.48 -27.92 26.92
CA SER A 736 6.81 -28.45 28.13
C SER A 736 6.01 -27.36 28.85
N LEU A 737 6.59 -26.16 28.95
CA LEU A 737 5.95 -24.99 29.55
C LEU A 737 4.69 -24.55 28.81
N ARG A 738 4.66 -24.75 27.49
CA ARG A 738 3.48 -24.57 26.63
C ARG A 738 2.38 -25.59 26.94
N GLU A 739 2.72 -26.86 27.13
CA GLU A 739 1.73 -27.90 27.46
C GLU A 739 1.11 -27.63 28.84
N GLU A 740 1.90 -27.19 29.82
CA GLU A 740 1.39 -26.79 31.14
C GLU A 740 0.45 -25.58 31.07
N LEU A 741 0.82 -24.53 30.32
CA LEU A 741 -0.03 -23.35 30.12
C LEU A 741 -1.38 -23.69 29.46
N LEU A 742 -1.36 -24.55 28.44
CA LEU A 742 -2.58 -24.98 27.74
C LEU A 742 -3.44 -25.91 28.61
N ALA A 743 -2.82 -26.76 29.44
CA ALA A 743 -3.53 -27.60 30.40
C ALA A 743 -4.28 -26.77 31.46
N VAL A 744 -3.67 -25.68 31.94
CA VAL A 744 -4.31 -24.75 32.89
C VAL A 744 -5.52 -24.06 32.26
N LEU A 745 -5.44 -23.69 30.98
CA LEU A 745 -6.53 -23.03 30.27
C LEU A 745 -7.67 -24.00 29.88
N HIS A 746 -7.37 -25.26 29.57
CA HIS A 746 -8.39 -26.25 29.19
C HIS A 746 -9.21 -26.82 30.36
N HIS A 747 -8.79 -26.62 31.61
CA HIS A 747 -9.58 -27.01 32.78
C HIS A 747 -10.80 -26.11 33.04
N THR A 748 -10.85 -24.92 32.43
CA THR A 748 -11.95 -23.96 32.58
C THR A 748 -12.96 -24.17 31.44
N GLU A 749 -14.18 -24.64 31.74
CA GLU A 749 -15.21 -24.93 30.74
C GLU A 749 -15.71 -23.66 30.01
N HIS A 750 -14.94 -23.22 29.00
CA HIS A 750 -15.11 -21.97 28.25
C HIS A 750 -16.49 -21.83 27.56
N VAL A 751 -17.13 -22.96 27.25
CA VAL A 751 -18.43 -23.02 26.57
C VAL A 751 -19.59 -22.61 27.49
N GLU A 752 -19.50 -22.89 28.81
CA GLU A 752 -20.52 -22.48 29.78
C GLU A 752 -20.43 -20.98 30.07
N LEU A 753 -19.21 -20.43 30.11
CA LEU A 753 -18.89 -19.02 30.36
C LEU A 753 -19.55 -18.08 29.33
N GLU A 754 -19.43 -18.42 28.05
CA GLU A 754 -20.05 -17.64 26.96
C GLU A 754 -21.58 -17.71 26.97
N THR A 755 -22.13 -18.88 27.32
CA THR A 755 -23.57 -19.09 27.38
C THR A 755 -24.21 -18.28 28.51
N ILE A 756 -23.54 -18.24 29.66
CA ILE A 756 -23.99 -17.45 30.82
C ILE A 756 -23.83 -15.96 30.57
N SER A 757 -22.71 -15.52 29.98
CA SER A 757 -22.50 -14.12 29.60
C SER A 757 -23.64 -13.59 28.72
N LYS A 758 -24.04 -14.35 27.68
CA LYS A 758 -25.18 -14.00 26.83
C LYS A 758 -26.49 -13.88 27.60
N ARG A 759 -26.74 -14.77 28.57
CA ARG A 759 -27.94 -14.73 29.43
C ARG A 759 -27.92 -13.54 30.40
N VAL A 760 -26.79 -13.28 31.05
CA VAL A 760 -26.59 -12.14 31.96
C VAL A 760 -26.76 -10.82 31.20
N GLN A 761 -26.20 -10.71 29.99
CA GLN A 761 -26.34 -9.55 29.13
C GLN A 761 -27.80 -9.31 28.71
N ALA A 762 -28.51 -10.35 28.29
CA ALA A 762 -29.92 -10.24 27.92
C ALA A 762 -30.78 -9.74 29.11
N LEU A 763 -30.48 -10.20 30.33
CA LEU A 763 -31.18 -9.77 31.54
C LEU A 763 -30.76 -8.37 32.00
N ALA A 764 -29.52 -7.95 31.77
CA ALA A 764 -29.01 -6.61 32.07
C ALA A 764 -29.60 -5.52 31.15
N LEU A 765 -30.11 -5.91 29.97
CA LEU A 765 -30.93 -5.03 29.12
C LEU A 765 -32.30 -4.75 29.74
N MET A 766 -32.82 -5.68 30.55
CA MET A 766 -34.14 -5.58 31.19
C MET A 766 -34.08 -4.95 32.60
N SER A 767 -32.96 -5.10 33.33
CA SER A 767 -32.75 -4.46 34.63
C SER A 767 -31.35 -3.84 34.76
N ARG A 768 -31.32 -2.56 35.13
CA ARG A 768 -30.07 -1.82 35.38
C ARG A 768 -29.27 -2.40 36.55
N SER A 769 -29.90 -3.10 37.49
CA SER A 769 -29.22 -3.71 38.64
C SER A 769 -28.23 -4.79 38.23
N LEU A 770 -28.45 -5.49 37.12
CA LEU A 770 -27.61 -6.60 36.66
C LEU A 770 -26.40 -6.16 35.81
N LYS A 771 -26.30 -4.86 35.49
CA LYS A 771 -25.19 -4.32 34.68
C LYS A 771 -23.80 -4.52 35.30
N PRO A 772 -23.58 -4.32 36.61
CA PRO A 772 -22.29 -4.59 37.24
C PRO A 772 -21.87 -6.06 37.10
N LEU A 773 -22.79 -7.00 37.36
CA LEU A 773 -22.55 -8.42 37.18
C LEU A 773 -22.20 -8.77 35.72
N SER A 774 -22.92 -8.19 34.76
CA SER A 774 -22.62 -8.35 33.33
C SER A 774 -21.21 -7.88 32.98
N ARG A 775 -20.73 -6.77 33.57
CA ARG A 775 -19.38 -6.26 33.33
C ARG A 775 -18.31 -7.16 33.93
N SER A 776 -18.52 -7.66 35.15
CA SER A 776 -17.59 -8.60 35.80
C SER A 776 -17.42 -9.89 34.99
N VAL A 777 -18.53 -10.46 34.49
CA VAL A 777 -18.50 -11.68 33.64
C VAL A 777 -17.85 -11.40 32.28
N GLU A 778 -18.06 -10.22 31.70
CA GLU A 778 -17.42 -9.81 30.45
C GLU A 778 -15.92 -9.56 30.62
N ALA A 779 -15.50 -8.94 31.72
CA ALA A 779 -14.09 -8.75 32.06
C ALA A 779 -13.38 -10.10 32.26
N ALA A 780 -14.02 -11.06 32.95
CA ALA A 780 -13.51 -12.41 33.11
C ALA A 780 -13.30 -13.12 31.75
N LEU A 781 -14.26 -13.01 30.81
CA LEU A 781 -14.15 -13.53 29.44
C LEU A 781 -13.00 -12.89 28.65
N GLN A 782 -12.81 -11.58 28.81
CA GLN A 782 -11.74 -10.84 28.13
C GLN A 782 -10.36 -11.24 28.64
N THR A 783 -10.20 -11.43 29.96
CA THR A 783 -8.97 -11.96 30.55
C THR A 783 -8.61 -13.30 29.92
N PHE A 784 -9.56 -14.24 29.85
CA PHE A 784 -9.32 -15.57 29.30
C PHE A 784 -8.87 -15.54 27.83
N ARG A 785 -9.60 -14.81 26.98
CA ARG A 785 -9.25 -14.65 25.55
C ARG A 785 -7.89 -13.98 25.33
N SER A 786 -7.50 -13.09 26.24
CA SER A 786 -6.21 -12.40 26.15
C SER A 786 -5.06 -13.37 26.43
N ILE A 787 -5.20 -14.23 27.44
CA ILE A 787 -4.22 -15.26 27.77
C ILE A 787 -4.12 -16.31 26.65
N GLU A 788 -5.26 -16.77 26.11
CA GLU A 788 -5.30 -17.73 24.99
C GLU A 788 -4.60 -17.19 23.73
N LYS A 789 -4.91 -15.95 23.35
CA LYS A 789 -4.30 -15.31 22.17
C LYS A 789 -2.80 -15.10 22.33
N ALA A 790 -2.34 -14.78 23.54
CA ALA A 790 -0.91 -14.62 23.82
C ALA A 790 -0.17 -15.96 23.71
N ALA A 791 -0.73 -17.04 24.26
CA ALA A 791 -0.19 -18.39 24.10
C ALA A 791 -0.09 -18.84 22.62
N GLU A 792 -1.08 -18.50 21.79
CA GLU A 792 -1.04 -18.76 20.34
C GLU A 792 0.02 -17.94 19.60
N LEU A 793 0.27 -16.70 20.03
CA LEU A 793 1.26 -15.81 19.40
C LEU A 793 2.68 -16.31 19.64
N TRP A 794 2.98 -16.78 20.86
CA TRP A 794 4.26 -17.41 21.16
C TRP A 794 4.50 -18.67 20.30
N GLN A 795 3.46 -19.46 20.01
CA GLN A 795 3.57 -20.62 19.12
C GLN A 795 4.01 -20.27 17.70
N ARG A 796 3.67 -19.08 17.19
CA ARG A 796 4.10 -18.62 15.85
C ARG A 796 5.52 -18.10 15.85
N HIS A 797 6.04 -17.66 16.99
CA HIS A 797 7.41 -17.16 17.10
C HIS A 797 8.43 -18.30 17.31
N LEU A 798 7.97 -19.48 17.72
CA LEU A 798 8.79 -20.68 17.93
C LEU A 798 8.79 -21.65 16.72
N ARG A 799 8.21 -21.26 15.57
CA ARG A 799 8.21 -22.00 14.28
C ARG A 799 8.82 -21.15 13.19
#